data_AF-A0A4S3TPF8-F1
#
_entry.id   AF-A0A4S3TPF8-F1
#
_cell.length_a   1.000
_cell.length_b   1.000
_cell.length_c   1.000
_cell.angle_alpha   90.00
_cell.angle_beta   90.00
_cell.angle_gamma   90.00
#
_symmetry.space_group_name_H-M   'P 1'
#
loop_
_entity.id
_entity.type
_entity.pdbx_description
1 polymer ?
#
loop_
_entity_poly.entity_id
_entity_poly.type
_entity_poly.pdbx_seq_one_letter_code
_entity_poly.pdbx_strand_id
1 'polypeptide(L)'
;MRRRRILLAELVVVVILLCSVGFVAVSGATQSTTVSGASTAADEHVDGTDDTPPHVDPDEYDEDGDLSEVQSWLAQQLADRLYTSTTALERDKYDSARAQFDDTYRDHYDEYAPIVRDSGDYEHENLDGTLPEAFVHARAETISLADALEAYDERSTEYDRAVARDDEDAAVELALELDRRAAEIEAANESLHQQFAIIEAVSRADLQNSPETVRAIDTEIQAQQAEIRAARFTDTSLTADADGDTVTPAETVTLTGSIDADDEGWPAGQETVTIAVNGEAHDLEVTEDPQGTTAGIDEDGTFVLEYRPEPLGSTADELHVEYVPATGIGHRSTETTIPVAVESVEPTVTLDGPERVGYGDTVLVTGEFTADDLPVENALLTVSLGETALETVETVEGSFSETVSIPATVPDGERELAVSFDATDRALEPVSTREPVTVTERESRLTLYVTETATGQLYVEGALTAVGGDAISGQPIRLDADGDHVADVRTADDGSFDETITVEPPGDNATITATYDGDGTNVGSGAERTTAETTTQASWIDDWGLIVYVLAGSLLVGGALVGVWRLVRYYRSPPVDDGGFASVFGDRSRASSTRPSADSPDGTVTASATPGPDRRPTNAELPVSIGPSHSHELLKQASTQLSSGRTNEAIQSAYVAARMELQSFVPEGQTLTHWEFHEQYSGPHADALGEITEQYERAAFGLEHVSREDASEAVVSARLLVDGMSDDDGSHDLDGIVLEE
;
A
#
# COMPACT_ATOMS: atom_id res chain seq x y z
N MET A 1 50.39 -19.86 -46.53
CA MET A 1 50.47 -18.98 -47.73
C MET A 1 49.83 -19.68 -48.93
N ARG A 2 49.26 -18.90 -49.89
CA ARG A 2 48.95 -19.22 -51.32
C ARG A 2 48.53 -20.67 -51.69
N ARG A 3 47.26 -20.96 -52.01
CA ARG A 3 46.44 -20.60 -53.22
C ARG A 3 46.69 -21.42 -54.50
N ARG A 4 45.65 -22.14 -54.95
CA ARG A 4 45.07 -22.22 -56.33
C ARG A 4 43.71 -22.97 -56.19
N ARG A 5 42.52 -22.51 -56.59
CA ARG A 5 42.00 -21.87 -57.84
C ARG A 5 42.11 -22.77 -59.08
N ILE A 6 41.12 -22.93 -59.99
CA ILE A 6 39.66 -22.62 -60.16
C ILE A 6 39.23 -23.31 -61.51
N LEU A 7 37.94 -23.30 -61.91
CA LEU A 7 37.32 -23.59 -63.25
C LEU A 7 36.43 -24.88 -63.31
N LEU A 8 35.34 -25.01 -64.09
CA LEU A 8 34.26 -24.09 -64.57
C LEU A 8 33.13 -24.91 -65.27
N ALA A 9 31.95 -24.31 -65.53
CA ALA A 9 30.90 -24.68 -66.52
C ALA A 9 29.93 -25.89 -66.30
N GLU A 10 28.65 -25.55 -66.05
CA GLU A 10 27.38 -25.91 -66.75
C GLU A 10 27.23 -27.18 -67.64
N LEU A 11 26.06 -27.87 -67.61
CA LEU A 11 24.89 -27.62 -68.51
C LEU A 11 23.89 -28.82 -68.75
N VAL A 12 22.72 -28.81 -68.07
CA VAL A 12 21.33 -29.15 -68.59
C VAL A 12 20.91 -30.60 -69.01
N VAL A 13 19.57 -30.79 -69.07
CA VAL A 13 18.71 -31.96 -69.47
C VAL A 13 18.37 -32.93 -68.32
N VAL A 14 17.18 -33.00 -67.68
CA VAL A 14 15.72 -32.87 -68.01
C VAL A 14 15.01 -34.20 -68.34
N VAL A 15 13.94 -34.52 -67.57
CA VAL A 15 12.66 -35.24 -67.87
C VAL A 15 12.02 -35.61 -66.49
N ILE A 16 11.11 -34.81 -65.91
CA ILE A 16 9.63 -34.75 -66.10
C ILE A 16 8.86 -35.93 -65.48
N LEU A 17 8.11 -35.69 -64.40
CA LEU A 17 6.66 -35.95 -64.18
C LEU A 17 6.29 -35.73 -62.68
N LEU A 18 5.07 -35.38 -62.23
CA LEU A 18 3.98 -34.52 -62.76
C LEU A 18 2.89 -34.37 -61.67
N CYS A 19 2.57 -33.16 -61.19
CA CYS A 19 1.26 -32.84 -60.59
C CYS A 19 1.04 -31.32 -60.45
N SER A 20 -0.13 -30.84 -60.91
CA SER A 20 -0.68 -29.48 -60.78
C SER A 20 -1.91 -29.52 -59.84
N VAL A 21 -2.62 -28.46 -59.42
CA VAL A 21 -3.01 -27.12 -59.93
C VAL A 21 -3.29 -26.23 -58.69
N GLY A 22 -3.20 -24.90 -58.65
CA GLY A 22 -2.82 -23.86 -59.62
C GLY A 22 -3.41 -22.49 -59.20
N PHE A 23 -2.74 -21.39 -59.53
CA PHE A 23 -3.08 -20.02 -59.11
C PHE A 23 -3.22 -19.11 -60.35
N VAL A 24 -4.03 -18.04 -60.29
CA VAL A 24 -4.25 -17.11 -61.42
C VAL A 24 -4.06 -15.66 -60.98
N ALA A 25 -3.25 -14.92 -61.74
CA ALA A 25 -3.11 -13.47 -61.65
C ALA A 25 -3.25 -12.85 -63.04
N VAL A 26 -3.74 -11.61 -63.12
CA VAL A 26 -3.94 -10.86 -64.38
C VAL A 26 -3.49 -9.42 -64.17
N SER A 27 -2.75 -8.87 -65.14
CA SER A 27 -2.23 -7.50 -65.08
C SER A 27 -2.38 -6.76 -66.41
N GLY A 28 -2.96 -5.56 -66.37
CA GLY A 28 -2.45 -4.42 -67.15
C GLY A 28 -3.13 -3.99 -68.46
N ALA A 29 -3.09 -2.67 -68.63
CA ALA A 29 -3.05 -1.88 -69.87
C ALA A 29 -4.35 -1.27 -70.45
N THR A 30 -4.18 -0.01 -70.87
CA THR A 30 -5.18 1.02 -71.22
C THR A 30 -5.61 1.02 -72.69
N GLN A 31 -6.75 1.66 -72.98
CA GLN A 31 -6.92 2.49 -74.18
C GLN A 31 -8.11 3.46 -74.08
N SER A 32 -7.98 4.64 -74.67
CA SER A 32 -9.01 5.70 -74.72
C SER A 32 -9.30 6.11 -76.17
N THR A 33 -10.53 6.53 -76.52
CA THR A 33 -10.83 7.52 -77.59
C THR A 33 -12.31 7.98 -77.56
N THR A 34 -12.52 9.21 -77.09
CA THR A 34 -13.29 10.32 -77.72
C THR A 34 -14.59 10.07 -78.52
N VAL A 35 -15.65 10.84 -78.20
CA VAL A 35 -16.45 11.64 -79.17
C VAL A 35 -17.08 12.88 -78.49
N SER A 36 -17.08 14.00 -79.23
CA SER A 36 -17.71 15.33 -79.09
C SER A 36 -18.70 15.68 -77.97
N GLY A 37 -18.62 16.94 -77.51
CA GLY A 37 -19.75 17.69 -76.91
C GLY A 37 -20.28 18.81 -77.81
N ALA A 38 -21.53 19.24 -77.59
CA ALA A 38 -22.16 20.45 -78.14
C ALA A 38 -23.37 20.86 -77.27
N SER A 39 -23.75 22.14 -77.27
CA SER A 39 -24.56 22.75 -76.20
C SER A 39 -26.09 22.70 -76.35
N THR A 40 -26.77 22.94 -75.22
CA THR A 40 -28.13 23.51 -75.05
C THR A 40 -29.38 22.71 -75.47
N ALA A 41 -30.07 22.14 -74.47
CA ALA A 41 -31.52 22.29 -74.26
C ALA A 41 -31.88 22.05 -72.78
N ALA A 42 -32.94 22.69 -72.30
CA ALA A 42 -33.27 22.95 -70.91
C ALA A 42 -33.71 21.75 -70.04
N ASP A 43 -33.50 21.91 -68.73
CA ASP A 43 -34.40 21.58 -67.61
C ASP A 43 -34.61 20.11 -67.18
N GLU A 44 -33.86 19.69 -66.15
CA GLU A 44 -34.46 19.26 -64.86
C GLU A 44 -33.42 19.49 -63.74
N HIS A 45 -33.86 19.96 -62.57
CA HIS A 45 -32.99 20.44 -61.48
C HIS A 45 -33.19 19.57 -60.23
N VAL A 46 -32.09 18.94 -59.80
CA VAL A 46 -31.97 18.25 -58.51
C VAL A 46 -30.61 18.66 -57.95
N ASP A 47 -30.62 19.44 -56.86
CA ASP A 47 -29.41 19.70 -56.09
C ASP A 47 -29.02 18.45 -55.30
N GLY A 48 -27.71 18.25 -55.16
CA GLY A 48 -27.08 17.28 -54.27
C GLY A 48 -25.71 17.84 -53.93
N THR A 49 -25.59 18.42 -52.74
CA THR A 49 -24.41 19.13 -52.27
C THR A 49 -23.39 18.17 -51.65
N ASP A 50 -22.11 18.38 -51.96
CA ASP A 50 -20.99 17.83 -51.18
C ASP A 50 -20.85 18.67 -49.89
N ASP A 51 -21.78 18.53 -48.96
CA ASP A 51 -21.73 19.19 -47.65
C ASP A 51 -20.88 18.37 -46.68
N THR A 52 -19.55 18.54 -46.74
CA THR A 52 -18.73 18.39 -45.53
C THR A 52 -18.94 19.66 -44.68
N PRO A 53 -19.42 19.56 -43.43
CA PRO A 53 -19.63 20.75 -42.60
C PRO A 53 -18.34 21.57 -42.47
N PRO A 54 -18.39 22.91 -42.60
CA PRO A 54 -17.28 23.75 -42.18
C PRO A 54 -17.14 23.65 -40.65
N HIS A 55 -15.95 23.95 -40.14
CA HIS A 55 -15.68 23.99 -38.69
C HIS A 55 -16.75 24.85 -37.99
N VAL A 56 -17.52 24.23 -37.10
CA VAL A 56 -18.51 24.89 -36.26
C VAL A 56 -17.79 25.57 -35.09
N ASP A 57 -18.36 26.66 -34.58
CA ASP A 57 -17.84 27.31 -33.36
C ASP A 57 -18.13 26.39 -32.16
N PRO A 58 -17.17 26.08 -31.27
CA PRO A 58 -17.44 25.21 -30.12
C PRO A 58 -18.57 25.72 -29.20
N ASP A 59 -18.75 27.04 -29.13
CA ASP A 59 -19.85 27.69 -28.39
C ASP A 59 -21.23 27.55 -29.09
N GLU A 60 -21.30 26.96 -30.29
CA GLU A 60 -22.52 26.69 -31.07
C GLU A 60 -22.74 25.19 -31.38
N TYR A 61 -22.00 24.27 -30.73
CA TYR A 61 -22.09 22.82 -30.96
C TYR A 61 -22.91 22.09 -29.88
N ASP A 62 -24.23 21.99 -30.09
CA ASP A 62 -25.20 21.38 -29.15
C ASP A 62 -25.37 19.84 -29.28
N GLU A 63 -24.51 19.12 -30.02
CA GLU A 63 -24.57 17.64 -30.13
C GLU A 63 -23.57 16.97 -29.19
N ASP A 64 -24.05 16.06 -28.33
CA ASP A 64 -23.22 15.22 -27.46
C ASP A 64 -22.22 14.41 -28.32
N GLY A 65 -20.92 14.62 -28.10
CA GLY A 65 -19.86 13.95 -28.87
C GLY A 65 -19.76 12.46 -28.53
N ASP A 66 -19.33 11.62 -29.49
CA ASP A 66 -19.11 10.19 -29.24
C ASP A 66 -17.82 9.96 -28.44
N LEU A 67 -17.94 10.11 -27.12
CA LEU A 67 -16.88 9.85 -26.16
C LEU A 67 -16.36 8.40 -26.25
N SER A 68 -17.16 7.44 -26.74
CA SER A 68 -16.74 6.05 -26.88
C SER A 68 -15.80 5.84 -28.07
N GLU A 69 -15.98 6.58 -29.18
CA GLU A 69 -15.02 6.60 -30.29
C GLU A 69 -13.70 7.27 -29.86
N VAL A 70 -13.75 8.35 -29.07
CA VAL A 70 -12.56 9.02 -28.53
C VAL A 70 -11.82 8.15 -27.51
N GLN A 71 -12.53 7.51 -26.57
CA GLN A 71 -11.99 6.55 -25.61
C GLN A 71 -11.29 5.38 -26.32
N SER A 72 -11.92 4.82 -27.36
CA SER A 72 -11.35 3.73 -28.16
C SER A 72 -10.09 4.16 -28.93
N TRP A 73 -10.08 5.37 -29.49
CA TRP A 73 -8.93 5.91 -30.20
C TRP A 73 -7.73 6.16 -29.27
N LEU A 74 -7.96 6.76 -28.10
CA LEU A 74 -6.93 6.99 -27.08
C LEU A 74 -6.36 5.66 -26.54
N ALA A 75 -7.22 4.69 -26.23
CA ALA A 75 -6.79 3.36 -25.78
C ALA A 75 -5.90 2.66 -26.83
N GLN A 76 -6.27 2.70 -28.11
CA GLN A 76 -5.41 2.17 -29.18
C GLN A 76 -4.09 2.95 -29.29
N GLN A 77 -4.11 4.27 -29.11
CA GLN A 77 -2.89 5.08 -29.19
C GLN A 77 -1.92 4.81 -28.02
N LEU A 78 -2.41 4.44 -26.84
CA LEU A 78 -1.59 3.94 -25.73
C LEU A 78 -1.08 2.50 -26.02
N ALA A 79 -1.95 1.61 -26.51
CA ALA A 79 -1.60 0.24 -26.90
C ALA A 79 -0.52 0.17 -28.00
N ASP A 80 -0.59 1.04 -29.02
CA ASP A 80 0.42 1.15 -30.08
C ASP A 80 1.81 1.52 -29.53
N ARG A 81 1.88 2.28 -28.43
CA ARG A 81 3.15 2.63 -27.76
C ARG A 81 3.68 1.47 -26.92
N LEU A 82 2.82 0.75 -26.19
CA LEU A 82 3.19 -0.50 -25.51
C LEU A 82 3.74 -1.53 -26.52
N TYR A 83 3.04 -1.74 -27.63
CA TYR A 83 3.48 -2.61 -28.72
C TYR A 83 4.80 -2.15 -29.36
N THR A 84 4.98 -0.85 -29.60
CA THR A 84 6.26 -0.33 -30.12
C THR A 84 7.41 -0.54 -29.13
N SER A 85 7.11 -0.53 -27.83
CA SER A 85 8.07 -0.72 -26.74
C SER A 85 8.51 -2.19 -26.60
N THR A 86 7.58 -3.14 -26.49
CA THR A 86 7.88 -4.59 -26.49
C THR A 86 8.59 -5.01 -27.79
N THR A 87 8.21 -4.43 -28.92
CA THR A 87 8.85 -4.58 -30.25
C THR A 87 10.28 -3.98 -30.32
N ALA A 88 10.70 -3.20 -29.32
CA ALA A 88 12.08 -2.75 -29.13
C ALA A 88 12.87 -3.62 -28.14
N LEU A 89 12.19 -4.18 -27.11
CA LEU A 89 12.77 -5.19 -26.20
C LEU A 89 13.15 -6.47 -26.94
N GLU A 90 12.32 -6.96 -27.88
CA GLU A 90 12.58 -8.09 -28.79
C GLU A 90 13.86 -7.96 -29.65
N ARG A 91 14.58 -6.82 -29.56
CA ARG A 91 15.71 -6.46 -30.42
C ARG A 91 16.78 -5.66 -29.70
N ASP A 92 16.93 -5.89 -28.40
CA ASP A 92 18.06 -5.42 -27.56
C ASP A 92 18.18 -3.88 -27.54
N LYS A 93 17.05 -3.17 -27.49
CA LYS A 93 17.00 -1.69 -27.53
C LYS A 93 16.20 -1.12 -26.38
N TYR A 94 16.67 -1.38 -25.17
CA TYR A 94 16.10 -0.92 -23.91
C TYR A 94 15.85 0.60 -23.91
N ASP A 95 16.84 1.40 -24.33
CA ASP A 95 16.70 2.85 -24.61
C ASP A 95 15.53 3.22 -25.54
N SER A 96 15.27 2.43 -26.58
CA SER A 96 14.20 2.70 -27.55
C SER A 96 12.83 2.23 -27.07
N ALA A 97 12.77 1.27 -26.14
CA ALA A 97 11.57 0.86 -25.43
C ALA A 97 11.15 1.95 -24.44
N ARG A 98 12.05 2.34 -23.53
CA ARG A 98 11.86 3.46 -22.58
C ARG A 98 11.40 4.75 -23.28
N ALA A 99 11.97 5.06 -24.45
CA ALA A 99 11.63 6.23 -25.24
C ALA A 99 10.22 6.22 -25.87
N GLN A 100 9.43 5.15 -25.77
CA GLN A 100 8.01 5.16 -26.17
C GLN A 100 7.11 5.84 -25.14
N PHE A 101 7.56 5.91 -23.88
CA PHE A 101 6.82 6.49 -22.76
C PHE A 101 7.19 7.97 -22.54
N ASP A 102 7.20 8.70 -23.66
CA ASP A 102 7.45 10.13 -23.75
C ASP A 102 6.25 10.96 -23.23
N ASP A 103 6.37 12.29 -23.29
CA ASP A 103 5.29 13.20 -22.84
C ASP A 103 3.99 12.98 -23.63
N THR A 104 4.05 12.53 -24.89
CA THR A 104 2.86 12.21 -25.69
C THR A 104 2.19 10.90 -25.26
N TYR A 105 2.86 10.01 -24.52
CA TYR A 105 2.16 8.93 -23.81
C TYR A 105 1.36 9.50 -22.62
N ARG A 106 1.93 10.47 -21.89
CA ARG A 106 1.26 11.13 -20.76
C ARG A 106 0.07 11.96 -21.24
N ASP A 107 0.24 12.79 -22.26
CA ASP A 107 -0.80 13.63 -22.85
C ASP A 107 -2.06 12.79 -23.18
N HIS A 108 -1.89 11.67 -23.91
CA HIS A 108 -3.02 10.79 -24.24
C HIS A 108 -3.59 10.03 -23.04
N TYR A 109 -2.79 9.71 -22.01
CA TYR A 109 -3.30 9.10 -20.78
C TYR A 109 -4.13 10.09 -19.94
N ASP A 110 -3.67 11.33 -19.83
CA ASP A 110 -4.37 12.41 -19.13
C ASP A 110 -5.64 12.85 -19.86
N GLU A 111 -5.73 12.67 -21.19
CA GLU A 111 -6.98 12.75 -21.96
C GLU A 111 -7.87 11.51 -21.78
N TYR A 112 -7.30 10.31 -21.67
CA TYR A 112 -8.04 9.04 -21.59
C TYR A 112 -8.71 8.83 -20.23
N ALA A 113 -7.95 8.97 -19.14
CA ALA A 113 -8.40 8.59 -17.80
C ALA A 113 -9.62 9.39 -17.29
N PRO A 114 -9.84 10.67 -17.65
CA PRO A 114 -11.09 11.38 -17.37
C PRO A 114 -12.27 10.91 -18.22
N ILE A 115 -12.07 10.60 -19.51
CA ILE A 115 -13.13 10.11 -20.40
C ILE A 115 -13.61 8.73 -19.97
N VAL A 116 -12.68 7.87 -19.53
CA VAL A 116 -13.04 6.64 -18.82
C VAL A 116 -13.88 7.00 -17.59
N ARG A 117 -13.37 7.83 -16.66
CA ARG A 117 -14.04 8.22 -15.39
C ARG A 117 -15.40 8.93 -15.49
N ASP A 118 -15.89 9.25 -16.69
CA ASP A 118 -17.25 9.76 -16.92
C ASP A 118 -18.20 8.70 -17.51
N SER A 119 -17.68 7.64 -18.15
CA SER A 119 -18.49 6.69 -18.95
C SER A 119 -19.08 5.50 -18.18
N GLY A 120 -18.56 5.19 -16.99
CA GLY A 120 -19.07 4.14 -16.10
C GLY A 120 -18.51 2.73 -16.35
N ASP A 121 -17.62 2.55 -17.33
CA ASP A 121 -17.18 1.24 -17.85
C ASP A 121 -15.93 0.70 -17.11
N TYR A 122 -15.89 0.77 -15.76
CA TYR A 122 -14.71 0.46 -14.93
C TYR A 122 -14.58 -1.00 -14.52
N GLU A 123 -15.69 -1.58 -14.06
CA GLU A 123 -15.68 -2.80 -13.25
C GLU A 123 -15.96 -4.02 -14.13
N HIS A 124 -15.02 -4.96 -14.14
CA HIS A 124 -15.26 -6.33 -14.55
C HIS A 124 -15.13 -7.23 -13.31
N GLU A 125 -16.18 -7.99 -12.98
CA GLU A 125 -16.33 -8.82 -11.76
C GLU A 125 -15.28 -9.97 -11.61
N ASN A 126 -14.20 -9.97 -12.40
CA ASN A 126 -13.22 -11.05 -12.55
C ASN A 126 -11.78 -10.53 -12.79
N LEU A 127 -11.49 -9.24 -12.59
CA LEU A 127 -10.18 -8.62 -12.81
C LEU A 127 -9.89 -7.59 -11.70
N ASP A 128 -8.69 -7.62 -11.12
CA ASP A 128 -8.25 -6.64 -10.13
C ASP A 128 -7.71 -5.36 -10.81
N GLY A 129 -8.09 -4.19 -10.29
CA GLY A 129 -7.62 -2.87 -10.76
C GLY A 129 -8.46 -2.24 -11.88
N THR A 130 -8.42 -0.90 -12.01
CA THR A 130 -9.21 -0.20 -13.03
C THR A 130 -8.47 -0.06 -14.37
N LEU A 131 -9.24 0.13 -15.45
CA LEU A 131 -8.69 0.20 -16.80
C LEU A 131 -7.64 1.33 -17.04
N PRO A 132 -7.76 2.55 -16.45
CA PRO A 132 -6.69 3.54 -16.50
C PRO A 132 -5.43 3.07 -15.77
N GLU A 133 -5.55 2.47 -14.59
CA GLU A 133 -4.41 1.94 -13.84
C GLU A 133 -3.68 0.86 -14.63
N ALA A 134 -4.38 -0.02 -15.35
CA ALA A 134 -3.75 -1.06 -16.17
C ALA A 134 -2.78 -0.48 -17.24
N PHE A 135 -3.08 0.69 -17.82
CA PHE A 135 -2.14 1.39 -18.72
C PHE A 135 -0.96 2.06 -18.00
N VAL A 136 -1.11 2.41 -16.71
CA VAL A 136 -0.02 2.93 -15.87
C VAL A 136 0.91 1.80 -15.44
N HIS A 137 0.36 0.67 -14.97
CA HIS A 137 1.12 -0.52 -14.60
C HIS A 137 1.81 -1.13 -15.83
N ALA A 138 1.11 -1.35 -16.95
CA ALA A 138 1.75 -1.86 -18.17
C ALA A 138 2.91 -0.97 -18.65
N ARG A 139 2.80 0.36 -18.52
CA ARG A 139 3.91 1.29 -18.78
C ARG A 139 5.07 1.08 -17.79
N ALA A 140 4.79 0.98 -16.49
CA ALA A 140 5.81 0.79 -15.46
C ALA A 140 6.56 -0.53 -15.68
N GLU A 141 5.85 -1.64 -15.82
CA GLU A 141 6.44 -2.97 -16.02
C GLU A 141 7.23 -3.08 -17.33
N THR A 142 6.79 -2.44 -18.41
CA THR A 142 7.57 -2.40 -19.66
C THR A 142 8.88 -1.60 -19.49
N ILE A 143 8.99 -0.71 -18.50
CA ILE A 143 10.25 -0.02 -18.13
C ILE A 143 11.08 -0.92 -17.20
N SER A 144 10.49 -1.50 -16.16
CA SER A 144 11.16 -2.45 -15.26
C SER A 144 11.81 -3.60 -16.03
N LEU A 145 11.06 -4.21 -16.96
CA LEU A 145 11.54 -5.26 -17.86
C LEU A 145 12.68 -4.77 -18.78
N ALA A 146 12.65 -3.51 -19.23
CA ALA A 146 13.75 -2.94 -20.02
C ALA A 146 15.04 -2.81 -19.19
N ASP A 147 14.92 -2.43 -17.93
CA ASP A 147 16.04 -2.25 -17.00
C ASP A 147 16.61 -3.61 -16.55
N ALA A 148 15.76 -4.59 -16.26
CA ALA A 148 16.16 -5.95 -15.92
C ALA A 148 16.87 -6.67 -17.08
N LEU A 149 16.33 -6.58 -18.30
CA LEU A 149 16.95 -7.18 -19.50
C LEU A 149 18.30 -6.54 -19.84
N GLU A 150 18.47 -5.22 -19.66
CA GLU A 150 19.76 -4.55 -19.88
C GLU A 150 20.81 -4.99 -18.85
N ALA A 151 20.45 -5.02 -17.56
CA ALA A 151 21.34 -5.51 -16.51
C ALA A 151 21.71 -6.99 -16.69
N TYR A 152 20.77 -7.80 -17.18
CA TYR A 152 20.99 -9.21 -17.52
C TYR A 152 21.98 -9.37 -18.69
N ASP A 153 21.85 -8.65 -19.81
CA ASP A 153 22.81 -8.73 -20.93
C ASP A 153 24.21 -8.25 -20.55
N GLU A 154 24.32 -7.18 -19.75
CA GLU A 154 25.60 -6.72 -19.22
C GLU A 154 26.31 -7.83 -18.41
N ARG A 155 25.59 -8.50 -17.51
CA ARG A 155 26.13 -9.59 -16.67
C ARG A 155 26.36 -10.88 -17.44
N SER A 156 25.50 -11.21 -18.40
CA SER A 156 25.67 -12.36 -19.30
C SER A 156 26.97 -12.19 -20.10
N THR A 157 27.24 -10.96 -20.59
CA THR A 157 28.50 -10.66 -21.24
C THR A 157 29.71 -10.63 -20.28
N GLU A 158 29.54 -10.38 -18.98
CA GLU A 158 30.62 -10.52 -17.99
C GLU A 158 30.92 -11.97 -17.62
N TYR A 159 29.88 -12.80 -17.48
CA TYR A 159 29.98 -14.25 -17.33
C TYR A 159 30.76 -14.85 -18.50
N ASP A 160 30.37 -14.54 -19.74
CA ASP A 160 31.04 -15.00 -20.96
C ASP A 160 32.54 -14.59 -21.00
N ARG A 161 32.87 -13.41 -20.44
CA ARG A 161 34.26 -12.96 -20.26
C ARG A 161 34.99 -13.72 -19.15
N ALA A 162 34.33 -14.19 -18.10
CA ALA A 162 34.92 -15.02 -17.04
C ALA A 162 35.20 -16.44 -17.55
N VAL A 163 34.22 -17.06 -18.22
CA VAL A 163 34.40 -18.34 -18.91
C VAL A 163 35.54 -18.28 -19.92
N ALA A 164 35.63 -17.22 -20.73
CA ALA A 164 36.72 -17.04 -21.69
C ALA A 164 38.10 -16.72 -21.07
N ARG A 165 38.18 -16.55 -19.75
CA ARG A 165 39.42 -16.31 -18.98
C ARG A 165 39.95 -17.51 -18.22
N ASP A 166 39.21 -18.64 -18.14
CA ASP A 166 39.51 -19.74 -17.20
C ASP A 166 39.36 -19.28 -15.73
N ASP A 167 38.35 -18.43 -15.46
CA ASP A 167 38.13 -17.68 -14.21
C ASP A 167 36.89 -18.25 -13.48
N GLU A 168 37.05 -19.44 -12.90
CA GLU A 168 35.93 -20.31 -12.47
C GLU A 168 35.11 -19.71 -11.33
N ASP A 169 35.74 -19.23 -10.25
CA ASP A 169 35.07 -18.58 -9.11
C ASP A 169 34.12 -17.46 -9.57
N ALA A 170 34.64 -16.55 -10.41
CA ALA A 170 33.88 -15.42 -10.95
C ALA A 170 32.79 -15.84 -11.95
N ALA A 171 32.94 -16.98 -12.62
CA ALA A 171 31.90 -17.52 -13.50
C ALA A 171 30.74 -18.16 -12.71
N VAL A 172 30.99 -18.70 -11.51
CA VAL A 172 29.91 -19.18 -10.61
C VAL A 172 29.21 -18.01 -9.93
N GLU A 173 29.95 -17.01 -9.43
CA GLU A 173 29.37 -15.79 -8.85
C GLU A 173 28.42 -15.08 -9.83
N LEU A 174 28.85 -14.90 -11.09
CA LEU A 174 28.03 -14.27 -12.13
C LEU A 174 26.87 -15.15 -12.60
N ALA A 175 26.96 -16.48 -12.52
CA ALA A 175 25.83 -17.37 -12.80
C ALA A 175 24.73 -17.25 -11.73
N LEU A 176 25.11 -17.17 -10.45
CA LEU A 176 24.16 -16.93 -9.34
C LEU A 176 23.53 -15.52 -9.41
N GLU A 177 24.25 -14.50 -9.91
CA GLU A 177 23.63 -13.20 -10.18
C GLU A 177 22.63 -13.28 -11.34
N LEU A 178 22.97 -13.99 -12.41
CA LEU A 178 22.10 -14.16 -13.58
C LEU A 178 20.82 -14.95 -13.29
N ASP A 179 20.87 -15.90 -12.36
CA ASP A 179 19.68 -16.62 -11.89
C ASP A 179 18.68 -15.69 -11.17
N ARG A 180 19.15 -14.80 -10.29
CA ARG A 180 18.30 -13.76 -9.68
C ARG A 180 17.67 -12.87 -10.76
N ARG A 181 18.47 -12.43 -11.74
CA ARG A 181 17.99 -11.56 -12.83
C ARG A 181 16.97 -12.23 -13.75
N ALA A 182 17.04 -13.55 -13.93
CA ALA A 182 16.02 -14.28 -14.65
C ALA A 182 14.68 -14.29 -13.89
N ALA A 183 14.70 -14.44 -12.56
CA ALA A 183 13.49 -14.33 -11.73
C ALA A 183 12.92 -12.89 -11.71
N GLU A 184 13.77 -11.86 -11.66
CA GLU A 184 13.38 -10.45 -11.82
C GLU A 184 12.63 -10.23 -13.17
N ILE A 185 13.10 -10.86 -14.25
CA ILE A 185 12.48 -10.81 -15.58
C ILE A 185 11.17 -11.59 -15.62
N GLU A 186 11.12 -12.81 -15.06
CA GLU A 186 9.95 -13.69 -15.01
C GLU A 186 8.77 -13.01 -14.30
N ALA A 187 9.00 -12.43 -13.12
CA ALA A 187 7.98 -11.68 -12.38
C ALA A 187 7.44 -10.46 -13.15
N ALA A 188 8.33 -9.68 -13.79
CA ALA A 188 7.93 -8.55 -14.63
C ALA A 188 7.11 -9.00 -15.86
N ASN A 189 7.44 -10.16 -16.45
CA ASN A 189 6.68 -10.76 -17.54
C ASN A 189 5.27 -11.20 -17.08
N GLU A 190 5.15 -11.83 -15.91
CA GLU A 190 3.86 -12.26 -15.34
C GLU A 190 2.95 -11.07 -14.97
N SER A 191 3.50 -10.01 -14.37
CA SER A 191 2.76 -8.78 -14.10
C SER A 191 2.28 -8.14 -15.40
N LEU A 192 3.18 -7.92 -16.37
CA LEU A 192 2.84 -7.33 -17.67
C LEU A 192 1.79 -8.16 -18.44
N HIS A 193 1.76 -9.48 -18.26
CA HIS A 193 0.72 -10.35 -18.81
C HIS A 193 -0.67 -10.10 -18.24
N GLN A 194 -0.78 -9.88 -16.93
CA GLN A 194 -2.05 -9.55 -16.28
C GLN A 194 -2.56 -8.19 -16.78
N GLN A 195 -1.69 -7.18 -16.83
CA GLN A 195 -2.04 -5.85 -17.33
C GLN A 195 -2.48 -5.85 -18.81
N PHE A 196 -1.80 -6.62 -19.68
CA PHE A 196 -2.21 -6.80 -21.07
C PHE A 196 -3.58 -7.47 -21.21
N ALA A 197 -3.89 -8.47 -20.37
CA ALA A 197 -5.19 -9.12 -20.39
C ALA A 197 -6.34 -8.17 -19.99
N ILE A 198 -6.11 -7.30 -18.98
CA ILE A 198 -7.08 -6.26 -18.58
C ILE A 198 -7.31 -5.26 -19.71
N ILE A 199 -6.23 -4.76 -20.34
CA ILE A 199 -6.29 -3.81 -21.44
C ILE A 199 -7.10 -4.37 -22.61
N GLU A 200 -6.81 -5.58 -23.10
CA GLU A 200 -7.54 -6.17 -24.24
C GLU A 200 -9.00 -6.47 -23.91
N ALA A 201 -9.29 -6.98 -22.71
CA ALA A 201 -10.63 -7.39 -22.31
C ALA A 201 -11.61 -6.20 -22.22
N VAL A 202 -11.19 -5.08 -21.63
CA VAL A 202 -12.09 -3.96 -21.33
C VAL A 202 -11.98 -2.81 -22.35
N SER A 203 -10.77 -2.40 -22.74
CA SER A 203 -10.60 -1.24 -23.65
C SER A 203 -10.93 -1.53 -25.12
N ARG A 204 -10.89 -2.80 -25.54
CA ARG A 204 -10.95 -3.25 -26.94
C ARG A 204 -9.76 -2.77 -27.81
N ALA A 205 -8.70 -2.22 -27.22
CA ALA A 205 -7.46 -1.92 -27.92
C ALA A 205 -6.71 -3.20 -28.29
N ASP A 206 -6.07 -3.20 -29.46
CA ASP A 206 -5.30 -4.31 -30.01
C ASP A 206 -3.80 -4.12 -29.65
N LEU A 207 -3.29 -4.93 -28.72
CA LEU A 207 -1.86 -4.98 -28.36
C LEU A 207 -1.02 -5.81 -29.36
N GLN A 208 -1.64 -6.29 -30.44
CA GLN A 208 -1.08 -6.99 -31.58
C GLN A 208 -0.41 -8.32 -31.21
N ASN A 209 0.92 -8.34 -31.04
CA ASN A 209 1.66 -9.54 -30.64
C ASN A 209 2.47 -9.28 -29.36
N SER A 210 2.16 -8.21 -28.61
CA SER A 210 2.88 -7.87 -27.38
C SER A 210 2.87 -9.01 -26.35
N PRO A 211 1.75 -9.73 -26.12
CA PRO A 211 1.75 -10.89 -25.25
C PRO A 211 2.66 -12.02 -25.76
N GLU A 212 2.65 -12.32 -27.06
CA GLU A 212 3.54 -13.33 -27.64
C GLU A 212 5.02 -12.93 -27.56
N THR A 213 5.34 -11.65 -27.75
CA THR A 213 6.70 -11.11 -27.62
C THR A 213 7.23 -11.21 -26.20
N VAL A 214 6.43 -10.88 -25.18
CA VAL A 214 6.83 -10.98 -23.77
C VAL A 214 7.12 -12.45 -23.40
N ARG A 215 6.25 -13.39 -23.76
CA ARG A 215 6.51 -14.85 -23.55
C ARG A 215 7.73 -15.37 -24.30
N ALA A 216 8.03 -14.81 -25.48
CA ALA A 216 9.19 -15.22 -26.26
C ALA A 216 10.50 -14.75 -25.62
N ILE A 217 10.54 -13.54 -25.07
CA ILE A 217 11.67 -13.02 -24.28
C ILE A 217 11.89 -13.91 -23.06
N ASP A 218 10.84 -14.17 -22.28
CA ASP A 218 10.88 -15.06 -21.12
C ASP A 218 11.48 -16.44 -21.45
N THR A 219 10.93 -17.08 -22.48
CA THR A 219 11.37 -18.41 -22.95
C THR A 219 12.85 -18.41 -23.38
N GLU A 220 13.36 -17.31 -23.94
CA GLU A 220 14.77 -17.19 -24.37
C GLU A 220 15.71 -16.98 -23.17
N ILE A 221 15.30 -16.18 -22.17
CA ILE A 221 16.05 -15.96 -20.92
C ILE A 221 16.12 -17.27 -20.11
N GLN A 222 15.00 -17.95 -19.91
CA GLN A 222 14.96 -19.23 -19.18
C GLN A 222 15.74 -20.34 -19.90
N ALA A 223 15.71 -20.37 -21.24
CA ALA A 223 16.53 -21.29 -22.02
C ALA A 223 18.04 -21.01 -21.88
N GLN A 224 18.44 -19.73 -21.85
CA GLN A 224 19.84 -19.35 -21.63
C GLN A 224 20.30 -19.66 -20.20
N GLN A 225 19.48 -19.42 -19.17
CA GLN A 225 19.81 -19.84 -17.82
C GLN A 225 19.87 -21.36 -17.67
N ALA A 226 19.01 -22.13 -18.34
CA ALA A 226 19.15 -23.59 -18.36
C ALA A 226 20.50 -24.05 -18.93
N GLU A 227 21.04 -23.39 -19.96
CA GLU A 227 22.38 -23.67 -20.49
C GLU A 227 23.50 -23.19 -19.54
N ILE A 228 23.33 -22.07 -18.84
CA ILE A 228 24.32 -21.56 -17.86
C ILE A 228 24.36 -22.45 -16.62
N ARG A 229 23.21 -22.77 -16.03
CA ARG A 229 23.07 -23.67 -14.87
C ARG A 229 23.73 -25.02 -15.14
N ALA A 230 23.37 -25.67 -16.24
CA ALA A 230 23.92 -26.97 -16.64
C ALA A 230 25.41 -26.93 -17.07
N ALA A 231 26.04 -25.75 -17.12
CA ALA A 231 27.46 -25.56 -17.39
C ALA A 231 28.25 -25.04 -16.16
N ARG A 232 27.59 -24.81 -15.02
CA ARG A 232 28.17 -24.21 -13.80
C ARG A 232 27.86 -24.96 -12.52
N PHE A 233 26.71 -25.60 -12.43
CA PHE A 233 26.27 -26.32 -11.24
C PHE A 233 26.13 -27.81 -11.54
N THR A 234 26.78 -28.62 -10.72
CA THR A 234 26.61 -30.07 -10.65
C THR A 234 25.20 -30.39 -10.15
N ASP A 235 24.53 -31.35 -10.80
CA ASP A 235 23.25 -31.86 -10.33
C ASP A 235 23.45 -32.59 -8.99
N THR A 236 22.49 -32.41 -8.08
CA THR A 236 22.49 -32.99 -6.75
C THR A 236 21.21 -33.80 -6.53
N SER A 237 21.26 -34.78 -5.63
CA SER A 237 20.06 -35.47 -5.16
C SER A 237 20.09 -35.71 -3.67
N LEU A 238 19.00 -35.32 -3.00
CA LEU A 238 18.80 -35.49 -1.57
C LEU A 238 17.86 -36.67 -1.29
N THR A 239 18.22 -37.48 -0.29
CA THR A 239 17.33 -38.43 0.36
C THR A 239 17.37 -38.23 1.87
N ALA A 240 16.21 -38.24 2.53
CA ALA A 240 16.07 -38.14 3.98
C ALA A 240 15.04 -39.17 4.49
N ASP A 241 15.24 -39.63 5.71
CA ASP A 241 14.36 -40.48 6.51
C ASP A 241 14.40 -39.96 7.97
N ALA A 242 13.28 -40.05 8.70
CA ALA A 242 13.17 -39.66 10.12
C ALA A 242 13.10 -40.88 11.06
N ASP A 243 13.40 -40.69 12.35
CA ASP A 243 13.22 -41.73 13.38
C ASP A 243 11.84 -41.77 14.05
N GLY A 244 10.91 -40.88 13.65
CA GLY A 244 9.50 -40.87 14.06
C GLY A 244 8.56 -40.39 12.93
N ASP A 245 7.27 -40.76 13.03
CA ASP A 245 6.22 -40.40 12.06
C ASP A 245 5.47 -39.07 12.43
N THR A 246 5.77 -38.49 13.59
CA THR A 246 5.11 -37.30 14.17
C THR A 246 6.09 -36.52 15.06
N VAL A 247 5.94 -35.19 15.16
CA VAL A 247 6.72 -34.33 16.06
C VAL A 247 5.89 -33.14 16.54
N THR A 248 6.21 -32.57 17.71
CA THR A 248 5.62 -31.34 18.26
C THR A 248 6.74 -30.36 18.68
N PRO A 249 6.46 -29.07 18.93
CA PRO A 249 7.46 -28.12 19.45
C PRO A 249 8.06 -28.52 20.81
N ALA A 250 7.37 -29.38 21.56
CA ALA A 250 7.85 -29.94 22.82
C ALA A 250 8.90 -31.06 22.64
N GLU A 251 8.93 -31.71 21.48
CA GLU A 251 9.78 -32.86 21.20
C GLU A 251 10.91 -32.51 20.21
N THR A 252 11.56 -33.53 19.63
CA THR A 252 12.65 -33.40 18.64
C THR A 252 12.71 -34.70 17.86
N VAL A 253 12.86 -34.63 16.53
CA VAL A 253 12.98 -35.78 15.64
C VAL A 253 14.38 -35.82 15.02
N THR A 254 14.95 -37.03 14.88
CA THR A 254 16.25 -37.20 14.22
C THR A 254 16.02 -37.41 12.74
N LEU A 255 16.44 -36.44 11.93
CA LEU A 255 16.51 -36.57 10.47
C LEU A 255 17.86 -37.17 10.10
N THR A 256 17.83 -38.17 9.20
CA THR A 256 19.03 -38.83 8.69
C THR A 256 18.94 -38.95 7.18
N GLY A 257 20.04 -38.74 6.46
CA GLY A 257 19.98 -38.70 5.00
C GLY A 257 21.34 -38.65 4.32
N SER A 258 21.30 -38.40 3.02
CA SER A 258 22.50 -38.18 2.21
C SER A 258 22.22 -37.25 1.04
N ILE A 259 23.18 -36.37 0.77
CA ILE A 259 23.23 -35.52 -0.42
C ILE A 259 24.27 -36.15 -1.36
N ASP A 260 23.82 -36.68 -2.49
CA ASP A 260 24.67 -37.21 -3.56
C ASP A 260 24.89 -36.09 -4.59
N ALA A 261 26.12 -35.57 -4.63
CA ALA A 261 26.63 -34.73 -5.73
C ALA A 261 27.60 -35.60 -6.55
N ASP A 262 27.55 -35.50 -7.89
CA ASP A 262 28.23 -36.40 -8.84
C ASP A 262 29.70 -36.74 -8.49
N ASP A 263 30.18 -37.87 -9.05
CA ASP A 263 31.52 -38.55 -9.06
C ASP A 263 32.81 -37.79 -8.63
N GLU A 264 32.82 -36.46 -8.59
CA GLU A 264 33.89 -35.58 -8.12
C GLU A 264 33.84 -35.30 -6.60
N GLY A 265 32.67 -35.44 -5.96
CA GLY A 265 32.48 -35.45 -4.50
C GLY A 265 32.42 -34.07 -3.82
N TRP A 266 32.28 -34.06 -2.49
CA TRP A 266 32.07 -32.82 -1.73
C TRP A 266 33.25 -31.83 -1.85
N PRO A 267 33.02 -30.52 -2.08
CA PRO A 267 34.07 -29.54 -2.28
C PRO A 267 34.99 -29.42 -1.04
N ALA A 268 36.23 -29.87 -1.21
CA ALA A 268 37.20 -30.01 -0.13
C ALA A 268 37.55 -28.65 0.52
N GLY A 269 37.16 -28.48 1.78
CA GLY A 269 37.45 -27.29 2.58
C GLY A 269 36.22 -26.47 3.00
N GLN A 270 35.00 -26.95 2.77
CA GLN A 270 33.85 -26.47 3.54
C GLN A 270 33.98 -26.85 5.03
N GLU A 271 33.51 -25.97 5.91
CA GLU A 271 33.43 -26.22 7.36
C GLU A 271 31.98 -26.52 7.81
N THR A 272 30.98 -25.99 7.10
CA THR A 272 29.54 -26.22 7.32
C THR A 272 28.77 -26.48 6.02
N VAL A 273 27.59 -27.09 6.14
CA VAL A 273 26.62 -27.36 5.06
C VAL A 273 25.21 -27.02 5.55
N THR A 274 24.48 -26.18 4.81
CA THR A 274 23.12 -25.75 5.18
C THR A 274 22.07 -26.74 4.65
N ILE A 275 21.19 -27.20 5.53
CA ILE A 275 19.98 -27.96 5.20
C ILE A 275 18.79 -27.19 5.78
N ALA A 276 17.80 -26.86 4.95
CA ALA A 276 16.56 -26.25 5.40
C ALA A 276 15.50 -27.32 5.71
N VAL A 277 14.73 -27.14 6.79
CA VAL A 277 13.56 -27.97 7.13
C VAL A 277 12.33 -27.06 7.26
N ASN A 278 11.32 -27.25 6.41
CA ASN A 278 10.18 -26.33 6.25
C ASN A 278 10.59 -24.85 6.04
N GLY A 279 11.80 -24.61 5.53
CA GLY A 279 12.39 -23.27 5.35
C GLY A 279 13.34 -22.82 6.48
N GLU A 280 13.30 -23.45 7.66
CA GLU A 280 14.22 -23.17 8.76
C GLU A 280 15.63 -23.69 8.42
N ALA A 281 16.63 -22.80 8.35
CA ALA A 281 17.97 -23.14 7.87
C ALA A 281 18.90 -23.64 9.00
N HIS A 282 19.36 -24.89 8.91
CA HIS A 282 20.29 -25.49 9.86
C HIS A 282 21.68 -25.72 9.24
N ASP A 283 22.71 -25.12 9.82
CA ASP A 283 24.11 -25.36 9.44
C ASP A 283 24.69 -26.59 10.15
N LEU A 284 25.05 -27.62 9.37
CA LEU A 284 25.71 -28.84 9.84
C LEU A 284 27.22 -28.75 9.70
N GLU A 285 27.99 -28.95 10.79
CA GLU A 285 29.45 -29.08 10.71
C GLU A 285 29.87 -30.33 9.90
N VAL A 286 30.96 -30.23 9.14
CA VAL A 286 31.57 -31.38 8.44
C VAL A 286 32.41 -32.21 9.42
N THR A 287 32.11 -33.51 9.56
CA THR A 287 32.67 -34.40 10.59
C THR A 287 33.03 -35.79 10.07
N GLU A 288 34.10 -36.41 10.60
CA GLU A 288 34.36 -37.84 10.39
C GLU A 288 33.35 -38.68 11.22
N ASP A 289 32.39 -39.38 10.57
CA ASP A 289 31.36 -40.28 11.18
C ASP A 289 30.22 -39.57 11.98
N PRO A 290 29.32 -38.79 11.34
CA PRO A 290 28.14 -38.18 11.99
C PRO A 290 27.12 -39.22 12.48
N GLN A 291 27.12 -40.43 11.90
CA GLN A 291 26.34 -41.58 12.41
C GLN A 291 26.77 -41.99 13.84
N GLY A 292 27.87 -41.43 14.35
CA GLY A 292 28.44 -41.65 15.68
C GLY A 292 27.79 -40.92 16.87
N THR A 293 26.67 -40.21 16.68
CA THR A 293 25.84 -39.45 17.67
C THR A 293 26.15 -37.95 17.87
N THR A 294 26.28 -37.18 16.78
CA THR A 294 26.13 -35.71 16.78
C THR A 294 25.53 -35.26 15.45
N ALA A 295 24.72 -34.20 15.45
CA ALA A 295 24.31 -33.54 14.21
C ALA A 295 25.55 -33.06 13.43
N GLY A 296 25.51 -33.17 12.09
CA GLY A 296 26.66 -32.98 11.21
C GLY A 296 26.56 -33.77 9.91
N ILE A 297 27.53 -33.60 9.02
CA ILE A 297 27.60 -34.26 7.71
C ILE A 297 29.00 -34.85 7.46
N ASP A 298 29.10 -35.96 6.74
CA ASP A 298 30.36 -36.63 6.39
C ASP A 298 30.97 -36.11 5.07
N GLU A 299 32.25 -36.37 4.79
CA GLU A 299 32.85 -36.11 3.47
C GLU A 299 32.16 -36.92 2.35
N ASP A 300 31.56 -38.07 2.71
CA ASP A 300 30.70 -38.91 1.85
C ASP A 300 29.22 -38.39 1.77
N GLY A 301 28.94 -37.14 2.17
CA GLY A 301 27.63 -36.47 1.99
C GLY A 301 26.47 -37.00 2.85
N THR A 302 26.72 -37.97 3.75
CA THR A 302 25.73 -38.53 4.68
C THR A 302 25.57 -37.62 5.90
N PHE A 303 24.34 -37.26 6.29
CA PHE A 303 24.07 -36.31 7.37
C PHE A 303 23.14 -36.84 8.46
N VAL A 304 23.22 -36.18 9.62
CA VAL A 304 22.29 -36.31 10.75
C VAL A 304 21.94 -34.90 11.23
N LEU A 305 20.66 -34.64 11.48
CA LEU A 305 20.12 -33.36 11.98
C LEU A 305 19.07 -33.65 13.07
N GLU A 306 19.16 -32.97 14.21
CA GLU A 306 18.10 -32.97 15.23
C GLU A 306 17.16 -31.80 14.95
N TYR A 307 15.93 -32.08 14.51
CA TYR A 307 14.93 -31.07 14.16
C TYR A 307 13.84 -30.95 15.25
N ARG A 308 13.45 -29.71 15.58
CA ARG A 308 12.30 -29.39 16.43
C ARG A 308 11.51 -28.29 15.72
N PRO A 309 10.18 -28.45 15.52
CA PRO A 309 9.33 -27.37 15.05
C PRO A 309 9.35 -26.16 15.99
N GLU A 310 9.38 -24.95 15.44
CA GLU A 310 9.15 -23.74 16.21
C GLU A 310 7.72 -23.72 16.80
N PRO A 311 7.51 -23.23 18.05
CA PRO A 311 6.17 -23.18 18.63
C PRO A 311 5.16 -22.38 17.81
N LEU A 312 5.58 -21.25 17.23
CA LEU A 312 4.71 -20.41 16.39
C LEU A 312 4.70 -20.82 14.90
N GLY A 313 5.44 -21.88 14.55
CA GLY A 313 5.45 -22.44 13.20
C GLY A 313 4.15 -23.16 12.83
N SER A 314 4.01 -23.46 11.55
CA SER A 314 2.85 -24.15 10.96
C SER A 314 2.72 -25.61 11.40
N THR A 315 1.48 -26.10 11.43
CA THR A 315 1.20 -27.55 11.33
C THR A 315 1.46 -28.06 9.91
N ALA A 316 1.79 -29.34 9.78
CA ALA A 316 2.03 -29.98 8.49
C ALA A 316 1.75 -31.49 8.56
N ASP A 317 1.31 -32.09 7.43
CA ASP A 317 1.22 -33.55 7.28
C ASP A 317 2.59 -34.19 6.90
N GLU A 318 3.55 -33.39 6.42
CA GLU A 318 4.87 -33.82 5.96
C GLU A 318 5.92 -32.70 6.13
N LEU A 319 7.20 -33.07 6.29
CA LEU A 319 8.31 -32.11 6.37
C LEU A 319 9.01 -32.00 5.01
N HIS A 320 9.23 -30.78 4.56
CA HIS A 320 10.07 -30.45 3.41
C HIS A 320 11.52 -30.28 3.86
N VAL A 321 12.46 -30.96 3.21
CA VAL A 321 13.89 -30.88 3.52
C VAL A 321 14.64 -30.50 2.25
N GLU A 322 15.38 -29.39 2.26
CA GLU A 322 16.18 -28.91 1.12
C GLU A 322 17.66 -28.81 1.47
N TYR A 323 18.54 -29.29 0.59
CA TYR A 323 19.95 -28.92 0.61
C TYR A 323 20.14 -27.55 -0.05
N VAL A 324 20.64 -26.57 0.71
CA VAL A 324 20.90 -25.21 0.25
C VAL A 324 22.41 -25.03 0.01
N PRO A 325 22.88 -24.90 -1.25
CA PRO A 325 24.30 -24.66 -1.53
C PRO A 325 24.75 -23.27 -1.07
N ALA A 326 25.89 -23.20 -0.38
CA ALA A 326 26.54 -21.93 -0.09
C ALA A 326 26.96 -21.19 -1.39
N THR A 327 27.01 -19.86 -1.35
CA THR A 327 27.32 -19.05 -2.53
C THR A 327 28.74 -19.34 -3.06
N GLY A 328 28.88 -19.39 -4.39
CA GLY A 328 30.12 -19.77 -5.06
C GLY A 328 30.38 -21.28 -5.12
N ILE A 329 29.55 -22.13 -4.49
CA ILE A 329 29.63 -23.58 -4.66
C ILE A 329 28.91 -23.98 -5.95
N GLY A 330 29.61 -24.75 -6.79
CA GLY A 330 29.09 -25.28 -8.06
C GLY A 330 28.10 -26.44 -7.89
N HIS A 331 27.19 -26.39 -6.92
CA HIS A 331 26.12 -27.37 -6.70
C HIS A 331 24.76 -26.73 -6.93
N ARG A 332 23.77 -27.53 -7.34
CA ARG A 332 22.35 -27.12 -7.31
C ARG A 332 21.73 -27.42 -5.94
N SER A 333 20.68 -26.67 -5.59
CA SER A 333 19.80 -27.10 -4.48
C SER A 333 18.95 -28.29 -4.90
N THR A 334 18.50 -29.07 -3.91
CA THR A 334 17.67 -30.26 -4.12
C THR A 334 16.81 -30.49 -2.89
N GLU A 335 15.52 -30.70 -3.11
CA GLU A 335 14.52 -30.93 -2.08
C GLU A 335 14.07 -32.40 -2.01
N THR A 336 13.53 -32.79 -0.86
CA THR A 336 12.83 -34.05 -0.64
C THR A 336 11.77 -33.86 0.44
N THR A 337 10.76 -34.72 0.49
CA THR A 337 9.63 -34.61 1.42
C THR A 337 9.47 -35.91 2.20
N ILE A 338 9.34 -35.81 3.52
CA ILE A 338 9.25 -36.97 4.43
C ILE A 338 7.92 -36.94 5.20
N PRO A 339 7.22 -38.08 5.35
CA PRO A 339 5.87 -38.13 5.91
C PRO A 339 5.91 -38.11 7.46
N VAL A 340 6.29 -36.96 8.01
CA VAL A 340 6.35 -36.67 9.44
C VAL A 340 5.40 -35.50 9.72
N ALA A 341 4.36 -35.74 10.50
CA ALA A 341 3.38 -34.69 10.80
C ALA A 341 3.84 -33.80 11.97
N VAL A 342 3.63 -32.49 11.84
CA VAL A 342 3.79 -31.52 12.93
C VAL A 342 2.44 -31.35 13.63
N GLU A 343 2.28 -31.95 14.81
CA GLU A 343 1.04 -31.89 15.60
C GLU A 343 1.05 -30.72 16.59
N SER A 344 -0.07 -30.01 16.74
CA SER A 344 -0.24 -28.93 17.72
C SER A 344 -0.25 -29.43 19.16
N VAL A 345 0.20 -28.59 20.10
CA VAL A 345 0.13 -28.84 21.55
C VAL A 345 -0.61 -27.70 22.30
N GLU A 346 -1.37 -28.02 23.34
CA GLU A 346 -2.07 -27.05 24.21
C GLU A 346 -1.05 -26.26 25.07
N PRO A 347 -0.81 -24.96 24.84
CA PRO A 347 0.13 -24.18 25.64
C PRO A 347 -0.47 -23.78 27.00
N THR A 348 0.39 -23.54 27.98
CA THR A 348 0.02 -23.04 29.30
C THR A 348 0.33 -21.55 29.41
N VAL A 349 -0.71 -20.74 29.65
CA VAL A 349 -0.61 -19.30 29.96
C VAL A 349 -1.00 -19.03 31.41
N THR A 350 -0.15 -18.35 32.17
CA THR A 350 -0.44 -17.86 33.53
C THR A 350 -0.85 -16.39 33.52
N LEU A 351 -1.50 -15.92 34.58
CA LEU A 351 -2.00 -14.55 34.70
C LEU A 351 -2.03 -14.14 36.18
N ASP A 352 -1.36 -13.04 36.50
CA ASP A 352 -1.42 -12.32 37.78
C ASP A 352 -1.97 -10.91 37.52
N GLY A 353 -3.14 -10.57 38.08
CA GLY A 353 -3.81 -9.29 37.89
C GLY A 353 -4.22 -8.53 39.17
N PRO A 354 -4.75 -7.29 39.03
CA PRO A 354 -5.27 -6.50 40.15
C PRO A 354 -6.66 -6.95 40.61
N GLU A 355 -6.88 -7.19 41.91
CA GLU A 355 -8.23 -7.52 42.45
C GLU A 355 -9.33 -6.50 42.07
N ARG A 356 -8.96 -5.21 41.89
CA ARG A 356 -9.91 -4.10 41.66
C ARG A 356 -9.28 -2.98 40.84
N VAL A 357 -10.09 -2.37 39.99
CA VAL A 357 -9.75 -1.23 39.13
C VAL A 357 -10.95 -0.27 38.97
N GLY A 358 -10.77 0.85 38.27
CA GLY A 358 -11.84 1.73 37.78
C GLY A 358 -11.32 2.68 36.70
N TYR A 359 -12.18 3.55 36.17
CA TYR A 359 -11.87 4.42 35.03
C TYR A 359 -10.51 5.16 35.14
N GLY A 360 -9.62 4.97 34.17
CA GLY A 360 -8.33 5.65 34.10
C GLY A 360 -7.32 5.22 35.17
N ASP A 361 -7.55 4.10 35.86
CA ASP A 361 -6.49 3.44 36.62
C ASP A 361 -5.54 2.74 35.63
N THR A 362 -4.23 2.95 35.81
CA THR A 362 -3.17 2.25 35.09
C THR A 362 -2.66 1.10 35.94
N VAL A 363 -2.65 -0.13 35.41
CA VAL A 363 -2.37 -1.35 36.16
C VAL A 363 -1.40 -2.27 35.42
N LEU A 364 -0.51 -2.91 36.18
CA LEU A 364 0.41 -3.92 35.67
C LEU A 364 -0.31 -5.29 35.61
N VAL A 365 -0.19 -5.96 34.48
CA VAL A 365 -0.65 -7.34 34.23
C VAL A 365 0.57 -8.17 33.81
N THR A 366 0.78 -9.33 34.43
CA THR A 366 1.96 -10.16 34.19
C THR A 366 1.61 -11.64 34.07
N GLY A 367 2.43 -12.40 33.35
CA GLY A 367 2.34 -13.85 33.31
C GLY A 367 3.46 -14.52 32.52
N GLU A 368 3.38 -15.84 32.42
CA GLU A 368 4.29 -16.74 31.70
C GLU A 368 3.50 -17.47 30.60
N PHE A 369 4.10 -17.68 29.45
CA PHE A 369 3.52 -18.41 28.31
C PHE A 369 4.48 -19.49 27.83
N THR A 370 4.02 -20.75 27.87
CA THR A 370 4.88 -21.92 27.72
C THR A 370 4.21 -23.07 26.98
N ALA A 371 5.01 -23.93 26.35
CA ALA A 371 4.57 -25.20 25.76
C ALA A 371 5.42 -26.34 26.37
N ASP A 372 4.80 -27.24 27.15
CA ASP A 372 5.49 -28.30 27.92
C ASP A 372 6.78 -27.80 28.64
N ASP A 373 6.61 -26.80 29.52
CA ASP A 373 7.67 -26.11 30.29
C ASP A 373 8.72 -25.33 29.44
N LEU A 374 8.59 -25.26 28.10
CA LEU A 374 9.44 -24.41 27.25
C LEU A 374 8.86 -22.99 27.15
N PRO A 375 9.68 -21.92 27.25
CA PRO A 375 9.23 -20.56 26.96
C PRO A 375 8.83 -20.43 25.48
N VAL A 376 7.71 -19.76 25.22
CA VAL A 376 7.32 -19.36 23.86
C VAL A 376 7.62 -17.87 23.71
N GLU A 377 8.51 -17.52 22.78
CA GLU A 377 8.90 -16.14 22.48
C GLU A 377 8.07 -15.59 21.31
N ASN A 378 7.97 -14.26 21.21
CA ASN A 378 7.29 -13.49 20.16
C ASN A 378 5.78 -13.80 19.98
N ALA A 379 5.14 -14.42 20.99
CA ALA A 379 3.70 -14.70 20.92
C ALA A 379 2.88 -13.48 21.28
N LEU A 380 1.98 -13.08 20.38
CA LEU A 380 1.04 -11.98 20.60
C LEU A 380 -0.15 -12.46 21.44
N LEU A 381 -0.26 -11.94 22.66
CA LEU A 381 -1.30 -12.25 23.63
C LEU A 381 -2.27 -11.08 23.79
N THR A 382 -3.57 -11.31 23.66
CA THR A 382 -4.58 -10.25 23.84
C THR A 382 -4.99 -10.15 25.31
N VAL A 383 -4.77 -8.99 25.93
CA VAL A 383 -5.24 -8.67 27.29
C VAL A 383 -6.62 -8.02 27.19
N SER A 384 -7.60 -8.55 27.93
CA SER A 384 -8.99 -8.07 27.91
C SER A 384 -9.64 -8.05 29.30
N LEU A 385 -10.67 -7.23 29.48
CA LEU A 385 -11.41 -7.10 30.74
C LEU A 385 -12.93 -7.14 30.47
N GLY A 386 -13.53 -8.31 30.66
CA GLY A 386 -14.90 -8.60 30.25
C GLY A 386 -14.96 -8.91 28.75
N GLU A 387 -15.63 -8.04 27.99
CA GLU A 387 -15.75 -8.13 26.52
C GLU A 387 -14.93 -7.02 25.82
N THR A 388 -14.15 -6.24 26.59
CA THR A 388 -13.32 -5.13 26.10
C THR A 388 -11.86 -5.58 26.02
N ALA A 389 -11.29 -5.64 24.81
CA ALA A 389 -9.84 -5.71 24.65
C ALA A 389 -9.19 -4.43 25.21
N LEU A 390 -8.03 -4.57 25.84
CA LEU A 390 -7.28 -3.45 26.42
C LEU A 390 -6.00 -3.18 25.63
N GLU A 391 -5.21 -4.23 25.37
CA GLU A 391 -3.88 -4.13 24.76
C GLU A 391 -3.44 -5.53 24.27
N THR A 392 -2.53 -5.57 23.29
CA THR A 392 -1.86 -6.80 22.85
C THR A 392 -0.42 -6.75 23.32
N VAL A 393 0.07 -7.82 23.95
CA VAL A 393 1.43 -7.91 24.52
C VAL A 393 2.20 -9.09 23.92
N GLU A 394 3.45 -8.86 23.58
CA GLU A 394 4.38 -9.87 23.08
C GLU A 394 5.09 -10.61 24.23
N THR A 395 5.42 -11.89 24.05
CA THR A 395 6.16 -12.68 25.03
C THR A 395 7.68 -12.62 24.81
N VAL A 396 8.43 -12.28 25.85
CA VAL A 396 9.91 -12.21 25.84
C VAL A 396 10.46 -13.18 26.88
N GLU A 397 11.38 -14.06 26.50
CA GLU A 397 11.85 -15.20 27.34
C GLU A 397 10.68 -16.02 27.92
N GLY A 398 9.57 -16.16 27.18
CA GLY A 398 8.34 -16.83 27.64
C GLY A 398 7.54 -16.09 28.72
N SER A 399 7.76 -14.78 28.90
CA SER A 399 7.08 -13.95 29.90
C SER A 399 6.45 -12.71 29.27
N PHE A 400 5.34 -12.22 29.83
CA PHE A 400 4.70 -10.95 29.43
C PHE A 400 4.43 -10.04 30.65
N SER A 401 4.43 -8.72 30.44
CA SER A 401 4.42 -7.73 31.52
C SER A 401 3.93 -6.34 31.06
N GLU A 402 2.63 -6.15 30.88
CA GLU A 402 2.06 -4.92 30.30
C GLU A 402 1.31 -4.01 31.29
N THR A 403 1.27 -2.71 31.01
CA THR A 403 0.83 -1.63 31.89
C THR A 403 -0.46 -0.96 31.39
N VAL A 404 -1.50 -1.78 31.20
CA VAL A 404 -2.80 -1.39 30.62
C VAL A 404 -3.50 -0.24 31.39
N SER A 405 -4.23 0.60 30.67
CA SER A 405 -5.10 1.65 31.22
C SER A 405 -6.56 1.25 31.06
N ILE A 406 -7.38 1.41 32.10
CA ILE A 406 -8.79 0.95 32.07
C ILE A 406 -9.72 2.02 31.45
N PRO A 407 -10.30 1.77 30.25
CA PRO A 407 -11.15 2.74 29.56
C PRO A 407 -12.57 2.81 30.15
N ALA A 408 -13.37 3.78 29.68
CA ALA A 408 -14.76 3.95 30.13
C ALA A 408 -15.67 2.81 29.65
N THR A 409 -15.35 2.21 28.50
CA THR A 409 -16.10 1.14 27.83
C THR A 409 -16.18 -0.17 28.61
N VAL A 410 -15.31 -0.39 29.61
CA VAL A 410 -15.42 -1.52 30.54
C VAL A 410 -16.55 -1.22 31.56
N PRO A 411 -17.63 -2.01 31.64
CA PRO A 411 -18.72 -1.72 32.58
C PRO A 411 -18.37 -2.05 34.03
N ASP A 412 -18.97 -1.34 35.00
CA ASP A 412 -18.74 -1.57 36.44
C ASP A 412 -19.14 -2.98 36.94
N GLY A 413 -18.68 -3.36 38.14
CA GLY A 413 -19.04 -4.63 38.81
C GLY A 413 -17.99 -5.73 38.67
N GLU A 414 -18.41 -6.99 38.79
CA GLU A 414 -17.52 -8.16 38.65
C GLU A 414 -17.28 -8.45 37.16
N ARG A 415 -16.00 -8.49 36.75
CA ARG A 415 -15.53 -8.79 35.39
C ARG A 415 -14.44 -9.87 35.43
N GLU A 416 -14.19 -10.51 34.28
CA GLU A 416 -13.03 -11.40 34.11
C GLU A 416 -11.93 -10.59 33.40
N LEU A 417 -10.77 -10.42 34.04
CA LEU A 417 -9.53 -10.09 33.33
C LEU A 417 -9.08 -11.38 32.64
N ALA A 418 -8.83 -11.33 31.35
CA ALA A 418 -8.44 -12.48 30.55
C ALA A 418 -7.21 -12.16 29.72
N VAL A 419 -6.39 -13.19 29.51
CA VAL A 419 -5.37 -13.22 28.46
C VAL A 419 -5.73 -14.37 27.53
N SER A 420 -5.72 -14.14 26.23
CA SER A 420 -5.84 -15.18 25.20
C SER A 420 -4.65 -15.19 24.26
N PHE A 421 -4.31 -16.41 23.81
CA PHE A 421 -3.51 -16.67 22.63
C PHE A 421 -4.44 -17.33 21.62
N ASP A 422 -4.67 -16.66 20.51
CA ASP A 422 -5.59 -17.09 19.46
C ASP A 422 -4.76 -17.51 18.23
N ALA A 423 -4.68 -18.82 18.00
CA ALA A 423 -3.88 -19.42 16.93
C ALA A 423 -4.76 -20.16 15.92
N THR A 424 -4.39 -20.09 14.64
CA THR A 424 -4.94 -20.98 13.61
C THR A 424 -3.79 -21.61 12.85
N ASP A 425 -3.92 -22.90 12.56
CA ASP A 425 -2.99 -23.73 11.79
C ASP A 425 -1.53 -23.79 12.32
N ARG A 426 -1.29 -23.32 13.57
CA ARG A 426 0.00 -23.36 14.27
C ARG A 426 0.23 -24.62 15.09
N ALA A 427 1.50 -24.89 15.37
CA ALA A 427 1.96 -25.95 16.26
C ALA A 427 1.61 -25.72 17.76
N LEU A 428 0.88 -24.65 18.10
CA LEU A 428 0.20 -24.44 19.38
C LEU A 428 -1.31 -24.29 19.19
N GLU A 429 -2.09 -24.91 20.08
CA GLU A 429 -3.55 -24.71 20.13
C GLU A 429 -3.92 -23.37 20.82
N PRO A 430 -5.10 -22.77 20.53
CA PRO A 430 -5.59 -21.59 21.25
C PRO A 430 -5.79 -21.83 22.76
N VAL A 431 -5.44 -20.85 23.59
CA VAL A 431 -5.65 -20.91 25.05
C VAL A 431 -6.13 -19.58 25.62
N SER A 432 -6.88 -19.63 26.73
CA SER A 432 -7.21 -18.44 27.52
C SER A 432 -7.27 -18.72 29.02
N THR A 433 -6.57 -17.90 29.82
CA THR A 433 -6.62 -17.88 31.29
C THR A 433 -7.31 -16.62 31.78
N ARG A 434 -8.05 -16.73 32.90
CA ARG A 434 -8.91 -15.66 33.42
C ARG A 434 -8.87 -15.52 34.93
N GLU A 435 -8.86 -14.27 35.41
CA GLU A 435 -8.94 -13.89 36.83
C GLU A 435 -10.13 -12.95 37.11
N PRO A 436 -10.83 -13.07 38.26
CA PRO A 436 -11.96 -12.22 38.61
C PRO A 436 -11.54 -10.87 39.21
N VAL A 437 -11.97 -9.78 38.57
CA VAL A 437 -11.64 -8.39 38.95
C VAL A 437 -12.91 -7.60 39.28
N THR A 438 -12.88 -6.76 40.32
CA THR A 438 -13.98 -5.82 40.59
C THR A 438 -13.70 -4.44 39.98
N VAL A 439 -14.40 -4.10 38.90
CA VAL A 439 -14.41 -2.76 38.33
C VAL A 439 -15.32 -1.85 39.18
N THR A 440 -14.83 -0.68 39.54
CA THR A 440 -15.49 0.25 40.46
C THR A 440 -15.93 1.51 39.73
N GLU A 441 -17.21 1.84 39.79
CA GLU A 441 -17.78 3.10 39.27
C GLU A 441 -16.99 4.32 39.79
N ARG A 442 -16.60 5.21 38.87
CA ARG A 442 -15.98 6.51 39.18
C ARG A 442 -17.00 7.61 38.95
N GLU A 443 -17.30 8.43 39.98
CA GLU A 443 -18.18 9.59 39.84
C GLU A 443 -17.68 10.52 38.71
N SER A 444 -18.60 11.04 37.89
CA SER A 444 -18.28 12.01 36.83
C SER A 444 -18.61 13.45 37.22
N ARG A 445 -18.18 14.38 36.38
CA ARG A 445 -18.52 15.80 36.40
C ARG A 445 -18.66 16.29 34.96
N LEU A 446 -19.90 16.59 34.58
CA LEU A 446 -20.24 17.28 33.35
C LEU A 446 -20.21 18.80 33.59
N THR A 447 -19.75 19.57 32.60
CA THR A 447 -19.84 21.03 32.58
C THR A 447 -20.43 21.50 31.27
N LEU A 448 -21.21 22.58 31.32
CA LEU A 448 -22.01 23.07 30.18
C LEU A 448 -22.03 24.60 30.14
N TYR A 449 -21.65 25.15 28.99
CA TYR A 449 -21.75 26.57 28.67
C TYR A 449 -22.49 26.73 27.33
N VAL A 450 -23.25 27.82 27.18
CA VAL A 450 -24.06 28.07 25.99
C VAL A 450 -24.01 29.55 25.63
N THR A 451 -23.79 29.86 24.36
CA THR A 451 -23.66 31.22 23.82
C THR A 451 -24.53 31.41 22.57
N GLU A 452 -25.28 32.50 22.48
CA GLU A 452 -26.02 32.85 21.27
C GLU A 452 -25.06 33.25 20.14
N THR A 453 -25.19 32.58 18.99
CA THR A 453 -24.42 32.86 17.77
C THR A 453 -24.98 34.07 17.01
N ALA A 454 -24.19 34.65 16.10
CA ALA A 454 -24.63 35.77 15.26
C ALA A 454 -25.80 35.46 14.30
N THR A 455 -26.17 34.18 14.14
CA THR A 455 -27.32 33.72 13.35
C THR A 455 -28.57 33.42 14.19
N GLY A 456 -28.48 33.47 15.53
CA GLY A 456 -29.59 33.15 16.45
C GLY A 456 -29.69 31.68 16.86
N GLN A 457 -28.76 30.84 16.43
CA GLN A 457 -28.56 29.47 16.93
C GLN A 457 -27.79 29.51 18.25
N LEU A 458 -27.84 28.45 19.05
CA LEU A 458 -27.07 28.34 20.29
C LEU A 458 -25.83 27.48 20.07
N TYR A 459 -24.65 28.05 20.30
CA TYR A 459 -23.42 27.28 20.41
C TYR A 459 -23.30 26.74 21.83
N VAL A 460 -23.15 25.43 21.95
CA VAL A 460 -22.99 24.68 23.19
C VAL A 460 -21.53 24.25 23.27
N GLU A 461 -20.88 24.48 24.39
CA GLU A 461 -19.53 23.98 24.67
C GLU A 461 -19.51 23.35 26.08
N GLY A 462 -18.75 22.28 26.29
CA GLY A 462 -18.74 21.57 27.55
C GLY A 462 -17.58 20.60 27.70
N ALA A 463 -17.58 19.87 28.81
CA ALA A 463 -16.63 18.79 29.07
C ALA A 463 -17.17 17.77 30.08
N LEU A 464 -16.85 16.50 29.86
CA LEU A 464 -17.05 15.40 30.81
C LEU A 464 -15.69 15.00 31.43
N THR A 465 -15.62 15.00 32.75
CA THR A 465 -14.39 14.66 33.51
C THR A 465 -14.70 13.70 34.65
N ALA A 466 -13.74 12.88 35.04
CA ALA A 466 -13.85 12.06 36.25
C ALA A 466 -13.72 12.92 37.52
N VAL A 467 -14.14 12.39 38.67
CA VAL A 467 -13.83 12.97 40.00
C VAL A 467 -12.36 12.68 40.39
N GLY A 468 -11.49 13.29 39.60
CA GLY A 468 -10.02 13.36 39.75
C GLY A 468 -9.48 14.58 38.98
N GLY A 469 -10.05 14.84 37.80
CA GLY A 469 -9.67 15.90 36.86
C GLY A 469 -9.39 15.36 35.46
N ASP A 470 -9.34 14.05 35.35
CA ASP A 470 -9.08 13.26 34.15
C ASP A 470 -10.24 13.43 33.15
N ALA A 471 -9.89 13.53 31.86
CA ALA A 471 -10.84 13.54 30.74
C ALA A 471 -11.65 12.24 30.69
N ILE A 472 -12.79 12.23 29.99
CA ILE A 472 -13.49 11.00 29.63
C ILE A 472 -13.89 11.07 28.15
N SER A 473 -13.24 10.27 27.31
CA SER A 473 -13.29 10.32 25.84
C SER A 473 -14.31 9.36 25.22
N GLY A 474 -14.73 9.67 23.98
CA GLY A 474 -15.64 8.85 23.18
C GLY A 474 -17.08 8.74 23.71
N GLN A 475 -17.42 9.46 24.79
CA GLN A 475 -18.68 9.26 25.51
C GLN A 475 -19.84 10.03 24.88
N PRO A 476 -21.03 9.41 24.71
CA PRO A 476 -22.21 10.10 24.19
C PRO A 476 -22.79 11.05 25.25
N ILE A 477 -22.96 12.32 24.88
CA ILE A 477 -23.64 13.36 25.65
C ILE A 477 -24.94 13.71 24.94
N ARG A 478 -26.06 13.43 25.61
CA ARG A 478 -27.39 13.83 25.14
C ARG A 478 -27.62 15.32 25.40
N LEU A 479 -28.02 16.06 24.37
CA LEU A 479 -28.49 17.44 24.47
C LEU A 479 -30.02 17.50 24.30
N ASP A 480 -30.69 18.10 25.28
CA ASP A 480 -32.14 18.37 25.27
C ASP A 480 -32.40 19.87 25.55
N ALA A 481 -33.30 20.50 24.79
CA ALA A 481 -33.76 21.88 24.96
C ALA A 481 -35.19 21.90 25.53
N ASP A 482 -35.36 22.49 26.72
CA ASP A 482 -36.61 22.53 27.51
C ASP A 482 -37.30 21.17 27.78
N GLY A 483 -36.60 20.06 27.48
CA GLY A 483 -37.05 18.69 27.65
C GLY A 483 -37.37 17.94 26.35
N ASP A 484 -37.32 18.62 25.20
CA ASP A 484 -37.32 18.00 23.88
C ASP A 484 -35.86 17.80 23.40
N HIS A 485 -35.57 16.64 22.84
CA HIS A 485 -34.22 16.26 22.41
C HIS A 485 -33.80 16.99 21.12
N VAL A 486 -32.55 17.48 21.07
CA VAL A 486 -32.04 18.29 19.95
C VAL A 486 -30.79 17.75 19.27
N ALA A 487 -29.89 17.08 20.00
CA ALA A 487 -28.67 16.47 19.44
C ALA A 487 -28.10 15.42 20.42
N ASP A 488 -27.29 14.49 19.92
CA ASP A 488 -26.35 13.68 20.69
C ASP A 488 -24.94 14.01 20.15
N VAL A 489 -23.95 14.21 21.04
CA VAL A 489 -22.57 14.58 20.68
C VAL A 489 -21.57 13.71 21.45
N ARG A 490 -20.45 13.29 20.85
CA ARG A 490 -19.40 12.53 21.55
C ARG A 490 -18.35 13.45 22.19
N THR A 491 -17.72 13.02 23.27
CA THR A 491 -16.56 13.71 23.85
C THR A 491 -15.25 13.38 23.11
N ALA A 492 -14.42 14.39 22.91
CA ALA A 492 -13.04 14.24 22.40
C ALA A 492 -12.09 13.65 23.46
N ASP A 493 -10.83 13.42 23.09
CA ASP A 493 -9.80 12.83 23.95
C ASP A 493 -9.52 13.63 25.23
N ASP A 494 -9.65 14.95 25.18
CA ASP A 494 -9.53 15.83 26.36
C ASP A 494 -10.85 15.93 27.17
N GLY A 495 -11.86 15.17 26.80
CA GLY A 495 -13.18 15.12 27.43
C GLY A 495 -14.10 16.29 27.03
N SER A 496 -13.66 17.21 26.17
CA SER A 496 -14.49 18.32 25.68
C SER A 496 -15.54 17.88 24.66
N PHE A 497 -16.56 18.71 24.46
CA PHE A 497 -17.53 18.60 23.37
C PHE A 497 -18.09 19.97 23.00
N ASP A 498 -18.44 20.19 21.73
CA ASP A 498 -19.18 21.37 21.28
C ASP A 498 -20.16 21.06 20.13
N GLU A 499 -21.24 21.84 20.03
CA GLU A 499 -22.31 21.65 19.03
C GLU A 499 -23.11 22.96 18.80
N THR A 500 -23.68 23.17 17.61
CA THR A 500 -24.53 24.32 17.26
C THR A 500 -26.00 23.93 17.09
N ILE A 501 -26.77 23.95 18.19
CA ILE A 501 -28.19 23.57 18.19
C ILE A 501 -29.13 24.73 17.79
N THR A 502 -30.26 24.37 17.18
CA THR A 502 -31.40 25.27 16.94
C THR A 502 -32.54 24.92 17.89
N VAL A 503 -33.19 25.92 18.49
CA VAL A 503 -34.32 25.74 19.40
C VAL A 503 -35.59 26.35 18.81
N GLU A 504 -36.70 25.59 18.81
CA GLU A 504 -38.00 26.05 18.33
C GLU A 504 -39.05 26.11 19.46
N PRO A 505 -39.85 27.18 19.57
CA PRO A 505 -39.84 28.40 18.75
C PRO A 505 -38.78 29.42 19.21
N PRO A 506 -38.12 30.15 18.28
CA PRO A 506 -37.07 31.12 18.64
C PRO A 506 -37.65 32.41 19.25
N GLY A 507 -37.23 32.75 20.48
CA GLY A 507 -37.55 34.03 21.13
C GLY A 507 -37.92 33.99 22.61
N ASP A 508 -38.03 32.80 23.21
CA ASP A 508 -38.20 32.61 24.66
C ASP A 508 -36.88 32.09 25.29
N ASN A 509 -36.70 32.24 26.60
CA ASN A 509 -35.48 31.75 27.27
C ASN A 509 -35.50 30.21 27.35
N ALA A 510 -34.54 29.57 26.68
CA ALA A 510 -34.47 28.11 26.55
C ALA A 510 -33.59 27.45 27.63
N THR A 511 -34.04 26.34 28.18
CA THR A 511 -33.29 25.54 29.18
C THR A 511 -32.54 24.41 28.50
N ILE A 512 -31.22 24.56 28.32
CA ILE A 512 -30.39 23.49 27.73
C ILE A 512 -29.92 22.55 28.83
N THR A 513 -30.16 21.25 28.63
CA THR A 513 -29.69 20.15 29.46
C THR A 513 -28.66 19.36 28.66
N ALA A 514 -27.51 19.08 29.27
CA ALA A 514 -26.61 18.02 28.82
C ALA A 514 -26.69 16.85 29.82
N THR A 515 -26.75 15.63 29.30
CA THR A 515 -26.86 14.39 30.10
C THR A 515 -25.91 13.31 29.58
N TYR A 516 -25.14 12.73 30.48
CA TYR A 516 -24.42 11.48 30.35
C TYR A 516 -25.08 10.45 31.27
N ASP A 517 -25.50 9.30 30.77
CA ASP A 517 -26.15 8.26 31.58
C ASP A 517 -25.14 7.31 32.25
N GLY A 518 -24.04 6.97 31.59
CA GLY A 518 -23.06 5.98 32.08
C GLY A 518 -23.58 4.55 32.03
N ASP A 519 -24.67 4.29 31.30
CA ASP A 519 -25.25 2.95 31.19
C ASP A 519 -24.30 2.06 30.36
N GLY A 520 -23.69 1.07 31.03
CA GLY A 520 -22.71 0.16 30.42
C GLY A 520 -21.24 0.61 30.56
N THR A 521 -20.94 1.63 31.37
CA THR A 521 -19.57 2.10 31.60
C THR A 521 -19.12 1.87 33.04
N ASN A 522 -17.87 2.20 33.36
CA ASN A 522 -17.38 2.31 34.75
C ASN A 522 -17.37 3.75 35.28
N VAL A 523 -18.16 4.62 34.66
CA VAL A 523 -18.25 6.05 34.97
C VAL A 523 -19.69 6.42 35.29
N GLY A 524 -19.95 6.89 36.51
CA GLY A 524 -21.31 7.21 36.96
C GLY A 524 -21.93 8.40 36.24
N SER A 525 -23.25 8.34 36.03
CA SER A 525 -24.07 9.36 35.33
C SER A 525 -23.77 10.82 35.73
N GLY A 526 -23.90 11.74 34.77
CA GLY A 526 -23.70 13.18 34.99
C GLY A 526 -24.71 14.03 34.22
N ALA A 527 -25.24 15.10 34.82
CA ALA A 527 -26.17 16.01 34.13
C ALA A 527 -26.03 17.45 34.61
N GLU A 528 -25.93 18.40 33.67
CA GLU A 528 -25.76 19.83 33.94
C GLU A 528 -26.76 20.65 33.12
N ARG A 529 -27.17 21.84 33.62
CA ARG A 529 -28.25 22.63 33.02
C ARG A 529 -27.98 24.12 33.06
N THR A 530 -28.16 24.77 31.92
CA THR A 530 -28.07 26.23 31.80
C THR A 530 -29.28 26.83 31.07
N THR A 531 -29.45 28.14 31.15
CA THR A 531 -30.53 28.86 30.46
C THR A 531 -29.94 29.90 29.53
N ALA A 532 -30.28 29.82 28.25
CA ALA A 532 -29.89 30.78 27.23
C ALA A 532 -31.04 31.75 26.93
N GLU A 533 -30.72 33.00 26.60
CA GLU A 533 -31.66 33.93 25.96
C GLU A 533 -31.47 33.78 24.45
N THR A 534 -32.51 33.41 23.70
CA THR A 534 -32.49 33.48 22.22
C THR A 534 -33.22 34.74 21.75
N THR A 535 -32.52 35.56 20.97
CA THR A 535 -32.98 36.85 20.47
C THR A 535 -33.65 36.65 19.12
N THR A 536 -34.98 36.73 19.04
CA THR A 536 -35.67 36.77 17.75
C THR A 536 -35.16 37.95 16.92
N GLN A 537 -34.40 37.68 15.85
CA GLN A 537 -33.95 38.72 14.92
C GLN A 537 -35.15 39.22 14.11
N ALA A 538 -35.89 40.18 14.67
CA ALA A 538 -37.11 40.71 14.07
C ALA A 538 -36.83 41.27 12.67
N SER A 539 -37.34 40.61 11.63
CA SER A 539 -37.19 41.08 10.25
C SER A 539 -38.01 42.36 10.03
N TRP A 540 -37.36 43.52 10.10
CA TRP A 540 -37.97 44.84 9.89
C TRP A 540 -37.95 45.27 8.40
N ILE A 541 -38.13 44.32 7.48
CA ILE A 541 -38.14 44.55 6.03
C ILE A 541 -39.42 44.00 5.37
N ASP A 542 -40.59 44.21 5.99
CA ASP A 542 -41.88 44.00 5.30
C ASP A 542 -42.99 45.00 5.73
N ASP A 543 -42.68 46.30 5.65
CA ASP A 543 -43.72 47.33 5.43
C ASP A 543 -43.18 48.50 4.59
N TRP A 544 -43.10 48.30 3.27
CA TRP A 544 -42.89 49.39 2.32
C TRP A 544 -44.19 50.14 1.95
N GLY A 545 -45.24 50.01 2.78
CA GLY A 545 -46.55 50.61 2.61
C GLY A 545 -46.71 51.97 3.29
N LEU A 546 -46.49 53.04 2.52
CA LEU A 546 -46.78 54.45 2.87
C LEU A 546 -45.81 55.12 3.88
N ILE A 547 -44.89 55.94 3.35
CA ILE A 547 -44.94 57.40 3.57
C ILE A 547 -44.22 58.10 2.41
N VAL A 548 -44.97 58.90 1.65
CA VAL A 548 -44.41 59.89 0.72
C VAL A 548 -45.19 61.19 0.90
N TYR A 549 -44.47 62.32 0.90
CA TYR A 549 -44.97 63.71 0.97
C TYR A 549 -45.56 64.23 2.30
N VAL A 550 -44.66 64.54 3.23
CA VAL A 550 -44.51 65.95 3.68
C VAL A 550 -43.03 66.35 3.51
N LEU A 551 -42.62 66.74 2.31
CA LEU A 551 -42.49 68.14 1.88
C LEU A 551 -41.58 69.03 2.75
N ALA A 552 -40.32 69.14 2.30
CA ALA A 552 -39.57 70.38 2.13
C ALA A 552 -39.74 71.50 3.19
N GLY A 553 -38.86 71.51 4.20
CA GLY A 553 -38.88 72.52 5.29
C GLY A 553 -37.61 73.35 5.49
N SER A 554 -36.40 72.82 5.26
CA SER A 554 -35.16 73.57 5.51
C SER A 554 -33.93 72.99 4.81
N LEU A 555 -33.42 73.71 3.80
CA LEU A 555 -32.12 73.49 3.17
C LEU A 555 -31.15 74.53 3.77
N LEU A 556 -30.09 74.08 4.47
CA LEU A 556 -28.75 74.72 4.56
C LEU A 556 -27.86 74.06 5.64
N VAL A 557 -26.55 74.09 5.39
CA VAL A 557 -25.45 73.44 6.14
C VAL A 557 -25.45 71.90 6.04
N GLY A 558 -24.39 71.25 5.55
CA GLY A 558 -23.15 71.78 4.96
C GLY A 558 -22.11 70.66 4.87
N GLY A 559 -21.60 70.37 3.67
CA GLY A 559 -20.87 69.13 3.39
C GLY A 559 -19.54 68.98 4.15
N ALA A 560 -19.45 67.95 5.00
CA ALA A 560 -18.23 67.38 5.55
C ALA A 560 -18.46 65.91 5.96
N LEU A 561 -17.37 65.16 6.21
CA LEU A 561 -17.37 63.84 6.89
C LEU A 561 -17.96 62.60 6.17
N VAL A 562 -17.91 62.54 4.84
CA VAL A 562 -17.86 61.23 4.12
C VAL A 562 -16.45 60.93 3.57
N GLY A 563 -15.54 61.90 3.60
CA GLY A 563 -14.20 61.81 2.98
C GLY A 563 -13.00 61.57 3.91
N VAL A 564 -13.21 61.21 5.19
CA VAL A 564 -12.11 61.22 6.19
C VAL A 564 -11.58 59.83 6.58
N TRP A 565 -12.43 58.80 6.68
CA TRP A 565 -12.01 57.51 7.22
C TRP A 565 -11.04 56.73 6.30
N ARG A 566 -11.21 56.86 4.97
CA ARG A 566 -10.45 56.06 3.99
C ARG A 566 -9.05 56.58 3.64
N LEU A 567 -8.50 57.55 4.38
CA LEU A 567 -7.20 58.18 4.10
C LEU A 567 -6.13 57.99 5.22
N VAL A 568 -6.47 57.36 6.35
CA VAL A 568 -5.59 57.35 7.54
C VAL A 568 -4.77 56.06 7.73
N ARG A 569 -5.20 54.90 7.19
CA ARG A 569 -4.56 53.60 7.50
C ARG A 569 -3.42 53.16 6.54
N TYR A 570 -3.16 53.86 5.44
CA TYR A 570 -2.23 53.35 4.39
C TYR A 570 -0.80 53.93 4.39
N TYR A 571 -0.39 54.77 5.36
CA TYR A 571 0.98 55.29 5.39
C TYR A 571 1.63 55.38 6.77
N ARG A 572 2.77 54.68 6.87
CA ARG A 572 3.86 54.75 7.88
C ARG A 572 3.78 53.86 9.12
N SER A 573 4.45 52.72 9.00
CA SER A 573 5.29 52.10 10.06
C SER A 573 6.55 52.97 10.35
N PRO A 574 7.52 52.54 11.20
CA PRO A 574 7.85 53.22 12.46
C PRO A 574 9.15 54.08 12.37
N PRO A 575 9.78 54.43 13.51
CA PRO A 575 10.84 53.53 14.01
C PRO A 575 10.96 53.39 15.55
N VAL A 576 11.79 52.40 15.92
CA VAL A 576 12.63 52.24 17.14
C VAL A 576 13.03 53.58 17.82
N ASP A 577 13.19 53.71 19.14
CA ASP A 577 14.29 53.10 19.93
C ASP A 577 14.18 53.32 21.47
N ASP A 578 15.12 52.71 22.22
CA ASP A 578 15.59 52.99 23.60
C ASP A 578 14.69 52.78 24.86
N GLY A 579 15.29 52.21 25.93
CA GLY A 579 14.96 52.60 27.32
C GLY A 579 14.50 51.54 28.34
N GLY A 580 15.17 50.40 28.51
CA GLY A 580 14.76 49.35 29.47
C GLY A 580 15.17 49.55 30.95
N PHE A 581 14.62 48.71 31.84
CA PHE A 581 15.11 48.32 33.19
C PHE A 581 14.38 47.03 33.63
N ALA A 582 14.89 46.05 34.39
CA ALA A 582 16.21 45.49 34.69
C ALA A 582 16.08 44.56 35.92
N SER A 583 16.09 43.23 35.71
CA SER A 583 16.54 42.25 36.71
C SER A 583 17.07 40.99 35.98
N VAL A 584 18.24 40.37 36.24
CA VAL A 584 19.14 40.21 37.41
C VAL A 584 18.61 39.13 38.39
N PHE A 585 19.23 37.95 38.55
CA PHE A 585 20.44 37.39 37.90
C PHE A 585 20.60 35.87 38.14
N GLY A 586 21.17 35.13 37.16
CA GLY A 586 21.99 33.91 37.38
C GLY A 586 21.29 32.55 37.57
N ASP A 587 21.98 31.41 37.43
CA ASP A 587 23.34 31.16 36.91
C ASP A 587 23.54 29.64 36.59
N ARG A 588 24.39 29.30 35.59
CA ARG A 588 24.83 27.95 35.15
C ARG A 588 23.73 27.04 34.53
N SER A 589 24.05 26.06 33.67
CA SER A 589 25.35 25.47 33.27
C SER A 589 25.57 25.46 31.75
N ARG A 590 26.83 25.31 31.29
CA ARG A 590 27.19 25.20 29.86
C ARG A 590 28.44 24.32 29.67
N ALA A 591 28.27 23.13 29.09
CA ALA A 591 29.33 22.33 28.44
C ALA A 591 28.63 21.29 27.52
N SER A 592 28.90 21.06 26.22
CA SER A 592 29.96 21.43 25.25
C SER A 592 31.03 20.36 24.95
N SER A 593 30.78 19.54 23.92
CA SER A 593 31.82 18.97 23.04
C SER A 593 31.24 18.23 21.82
N THR A 594 31.86 18.09 20.63
CA THR A 594 32.98 18.84 19.99
C THR A 594 33.15 18.39 18.51
N ARG A 595 32.99 19.32 17.55
CA ARG A 595 33.61 19.35 16.18
C ARG A 595 33.28 18.22 15.14
N PRO A 596 33.74 18.36 13.86
CA PRO A 596 34.16 19.57 13.12
C PRO A 596 33.54 19.72 11.71
N SER A 597 33.55 20.95 11.19
CA SER A 597 33.49 21.21 9.73
C SER A 597 34.87 21.63 9.21
N ALA A 598 35.12 21.38 7.92
CA ALA A 598 36.10 22.07 7.09
C ALA A 598 35.62 22.00 5.62
N ASP A 599 35.89 22.91 4.68
CA ASP A 599 36.18 24.34 4.61
C ASP A 599 36.79 24.55 3.20
N SER A 600 36.11 25.36 2.37
CA SER A 600 36.66 25.97 1.12
C SER A 600 36.92 25.07 -0.12
N PRO A 601 36.97 25.63 -1.35
CA PRO A 601 36.31 26.88 -1.82
C PRO A 601 35.78 26.89 -3.29
N ASP A 602 34.84 27.81 -3.54
CA ASP A 602 34.64 28.68 -4.74
C ASP A 602 34.47 28.07 -6.16
N GLY A 603 33.56 28.66 -6.96
CA GLY A 603 33.18 28.14 -8.29
C GLY A 603 32.02 28.86 -9.00
N THR A 604 31.93 30.20 -8.96
CA THR A 604 30.77 30.95 -9.52
C THR A 604 30.62 30.90 -11.06
N VAL A 605 29.40 30.65 -11.55
CA VAL A 605 28.91 31.07 -12.89
C VAL A 605 27.44 31.53 -12.81
N THR A 606 27.01 32.48 -13.66
CA THR A 606 25.71 33.18 -13.65
C THR A 606 25.23 33.45 -15.08
N ALA A 607 23.94 33.62 -15.44
CA ALA A 607 22.61 33.47 -14.78
C ALA A 607 21.55 33.37 -15.93
N SER A 608 20.21 33.44 -15.82
CA SER A 608 19.26 34.09 -14.89
C SER A 608 17.82 33.55 -15.05
N ALA A 609 16.95 33.79 -14.05
CA ALA A 609 15.48 33.64 -14.15
C ALA A 609 14.77 35.00 -14.41
N THR A 610 13.50 35.00 -14.87
CA THR A 610 12.47 36.11 -14.93
C THR A 610 11.50 35.92 -16.13
N PRO A 611 10.14 36.08 -16.07
CA PRO A 611 9.17 35.92 -14.97
C PRO A 611 7.71 35.46 -15.34
N GLY A 612 7.07 34.59 -14.54
CA GLY A 612 5.58 34.52 -14.40
C GLY A 612 4.73 34.14 -15.63
N PRO A 613 3.36 34.26 -15.59
CA PRO A 613 2.53 34.93 -14.57
C PRO A 613 1.51 34.03 -13.83
N ASP A 614 0.91 34.58 -12.76
CA ASP A 614 -0.23 33.97 -12.04
C ASP A 614 -1.47 33.69 -12.90
N ARG A 615 -2.13 32.56 -12.64
CA ARG A 615 -3.58 32.37 -12.84
C ARG A 615 -4.19 31.43 -11.77
N ARG A 616 -4.91 32.02 -10.81
CA ARG A 616 -6.24 31.51 -10.38
C ARG A 616 -7.26 31.95 -11.46
N PRO A 617 -8.40 31.26 -11.70
CA PRO A 617 -9.24 30.49 -10.76
C PRO A 617 -9.43 29.01 -11.25
N THR A 618 -10.36 28.15 -10.78
CA THR A 618 -11.62 28.32 -10.01
C THR A 618 -11.98 27.01 -9.28
N ASN A 619 -12.57 27.06 -8.08
CA ASN A 619 -13.27 25.92 -7.48
C ASN A 619 -14.77 25.98 -7.84
N ALA A 620 -15.28 24.93 -8.47
CA ALA A 620 -16.67 24.43 -8.45
C ALA A 620 -16.72 23.13 -9.28
N GLU A 621 -17.36 22.02 -8.88
CA GLU A 621 -18.08 21.70 -7.63
C GLU A 621 -18.13 20.17 -7.43
N LEU A 622 -17.38 19.66 -6.43
CA LEU A 622 -17.78 18.54 -5.52
C LEU A 622 -18.06 17.14 -6.18
N PRO A 623 -18.33 16.05 -5.42
CA PRO A 623 -17.26 15.06 -5.25
C PRO A 623 -17.67 13.60 -5.52
N VAL A 624 -16.68 12.71 -5.59
CA VAL A 624 -16.88 11.27 -5.31
C VAL A 624 -16.20 10.96 -3.98
N SER A 625 -16.99 10.66 -2.96
CA SER A 625 -16.50 9.98 -1.76
C SER A 625 -16.36 8.51 -2.11
N ILE A 626 -15.12 8.05 -2.28
CA ILE A 626 -14.78 6.63 -2.26
C ILE A 626 -14.76 6.24 -0.78
N GLY A 627 -15.57 5.26 -0.39
CA GLY A 627 -15.73 4.87 1.01
C GLY A 627 -14.63 3.93 1.52
N PRO A 628 -14.54 3.73 2.85
CA PRO A 628 -13.54 2.86 3.49
C PRO A 628 -13.64 1.38 3.09
N SER A 629 -14.66 0.98 2.34
CA SER A 629 -14.77 -0.38 1.79
C SER A 629 -13.60 -0.76 0.88
N HIS A 630 -12.95 0.19 0.19
CA HIS A 630 -11.91 -0.12 -0.80
C HIS A 630 -10.52 -0.32 -0.17
N SER A 631 -10.18 0.41 0.90
CA SER A 631 -8.98 0.16 1.70
C SER A 631 -9.05 -1.21 2.39
N HIS A 632 -10.22 -1.59 2.93
CA HIS A 632 -10.45 -2.94 3.45
C HIS A 632 -10.33 -4.04 2.38
N GLU A 633 -10.80 -3.80 1.16
CA GLU A 633 -10.71 -4.78 0.07
C GLU A 633 -9.27 -4.99 -0.41
N LEU A 634 -8.46 -3.91 -0.46
CA LEU A 634 -7.01 -3.98 -0.69
C LEU A 634 -6.27 -4.71 0.46
N LEU A 635 -6.64 -4.51 1.73
CA LEU A 635 -6.08 -5.28 2.85
C LEU A 635 -6.45 -6.75 2.82
N LYS A 636 -7.64 -7.09 2.33
CA LYS A 636 -8.06 -8.47 2.09
C LYS A 636 -7.28 -9.10 0.93
N GLN A 637 -7.01 -8.34 -0.14
CA GLN A 637 -6.14 -8.75 -1.24
C GLN A 637 -4.69 -8.99 -0.73
N ALA A 638 -4.16 -8.08 0.08
CA ALA A 638 -2.86 -8.19 0.74
C ALA A 638 -2.76 -9.43 1.62
N SER A 639 -3.77 -9.69 2.46
CA SER A 639 -3.88 -10.92 3.26
C SER A 639 -3.83 -12.16 2.36
N THR A 640 -4.59 -12.15 1.25
CA THR A 640 -4.62 -13.27 0.29
C THR A 640 -3.29 -13.48 -0.42
N GLN A 641 -2.56 -12.41 -0.74
CA GLN A 641 -1.22 -12.47 -1.35
C GLN A 641 -0.20 -13.05 -0.35
N LEU A 642 -0.23 -12.62 0.91
CA LEU A 642 0.63 -13.13 1.99
C LEU A 642 0.41 -14.63 2.26
N SER A 643 -0.85 -15.08 2.33
CA SER A 643 -1.20 -16.51 2.40
C SER A 643 -0.76 -17.30 1.17
N SER A 644 -0.59 -16.64 0.02
CA SER A 644 -0.06 -17.24 -1.23
C SER A 644 1.47 -17.21 -1.34
N GLY A 645 2.20 -16.78 -0.30
CA GLY A 645 3.66 -16.57 -0.36
C GLY A 645 4.13 -15.38 -1.19
N ARG A 646 3.21 -14.53 -1.67
CA ARG A 646 3.49 -13.32 -2.48
C ARG A 646 3.71 -12.12 -1.57
N THR A 647 4.86 -12.13 -0.88
CA THR A 647 5.19 -11.19 0.21
C THR A 647 5.32 -9.75 -0.28
N ASN A 648 6.03 -9.53 -1.40
CA ASN A 648 6.23 -8.19 -1.97
C ASN A 648 4.90 -7.57 -2.42
N GLU A 649 4.04 -8.34 -3.09
CA GLU A 649 2.72 -7.90 -3.55
C GLU A 649 1.80 -7.57 -2.37
N ALA A 650 1.83 -8.39 -1.31
CA ALA A 650 1.06 -8.14 -0.09
C ALA A 650 1.41 -6.78 0.54
N ILE A 651 2.70 -6.45 0.63
CA ILE A 651 3.17 -5.16 1.12
C ILE A 651 2.73 -4.02 0.19
N GLN A 652 2.75 -4.22 -1.13
CA GLN A 652 2.30 -3.21 -2.09
C GLN A 652 0.80 -2.91 -1.94
N SER A 653 -0.07 -3.93 -1.88
CA SER A 653 -1.51 -3.74 -1.65
C SER A 653 -1.80 -3.13 -0.27
N ALA A 654 -1.07 -3.54 0.77
CA ALA A 654 -1.17 -2.97 2.12
C ALA A 654 -0.77 -1.48 2.18
N TYR A 655 0.34 -1.10 1.54
CA TYR A 655 0.77 0.30 1.45
C TYR A 655 -0.24 1.16 0.71
N VAL A 656 -0.82 0.67 -0.40
CA VAL A 656 -1.86 1.41 -1.13
C VAL A 656 -3.10 1.60 -0.27
N ALA A 657 -3.54 0.58 0.47
CA ALA A 657 -4.69 0.69 1.39
C ALA A 657 -4.46 1.78 2.46
N ALA A 658 -3.33 1.71 3.18
CA ALA A 658 -2.98 2.70 4.19
C ALA A 658 -2.84 4.12 3.58
N ARG A 659 -2.21 4.23 2.41
CA ARG A 659 -2.04 5.52 1.72
C ARG A 659 -3.36 6.15 1.28
N MET A 660 -4.35 5.34 0.87
CA MET A 660 -5.68 5.84 0.50
C MET A 660 -6.43 6.40 1.70
N GLU A 661 -6.42 5.70 2.84
CA GLU A 661 -7.09 6.15 4.07
C GLU A 661 -6.47 7.46 4.59
N LEU A 662 -5.12 7.51 4.62
CA LEU A 662 -4.38 8.70 5.08
C LEU A 662 -4.42 9.89 4.12
N GLN A 663 -4.92 9.73 2.88
CA GLN A 663 -4.89 10.79 1.87
C GLN A 663 -5.66 12.04 2.31
N SER A 664 -6.68 11.88 3.15
CA SER A 664 -7.47 12.97 3.76
C SER A 664 -6.66 13.90 4.69
N PHE A 665 -5.56 13.41 5.26
CA PHE A 665 -4.69 14.17 6.18
C PHE A 665 -3.55 14.91 5.47
N VAL A 666 -3.35 14.70 4.16
CA VAL A 666 -2.28 15.29 3.36
C VAL A 666 -2.84 16.39 2.45
N PRO A 667 -2.22 17.59 2.35
CA PRO A 667 -2.77 18.69 1.56
C PRO A 667 -2.92 18.37 0.06
N GLU A 668 -4.15 18.41 -0.44
CA GLU A 668 -4.48 18.13 -1.86
C GLU A 668 -3.68 18.96 -2.87
N GLY A 669 -3.39 18.36 -4.03
CA GLY A 669 -2.96 19.06 -5.24
C GLY A 669 -1.51 18.80 -5.71
N GLN A 670 -0.82 17.78 -5.17
CA GLN A 670 0.51 17.36 -5.62
C GLN A 670 0.62 15.84 -5.72
N THR A 671 1.24 15.34 -6.78
CA THR A 671 1.63 13.92 -6.92
C THR A 671 2.91 13.68 -6.13
N LEU A 672 2.77 13.26 -4.87
CA LEU A 672 3.90 12.99 -3.97
C LEU A 672 4.47 11.58 -4.21
N THR A 673 5.79 11.42 -4.14
CA THR A 673 6.38 10.09 -3.91
C THR A 673 5.94 9.53 -2.54
N HIS A 674 6.18 8.25 -2.29
CA HIS A 674 5.89 7.59 -1.01
C HIS A 674 6.61 8.24 0.18
N TRP A 675 7.90 8.58 0.05
CA TRP A 675 8.61 9.35 1.08
C TRP A 675 8.10 10.79 1.22
N GLU A 676 7.78 11.51 0.14
CA GLU A 676 7.21 12.87 0.22
C GLU A 676 5.79 12.91 0.79
N PHE A 677 5.04 11.80 0.68
CA PHE A 677 3.74 11.60 1.31
C PHE A 677 3.91 11.40 2.82
N HIS A 678 4.81 10.51 3.24
CA HIS A 678 5.20 10.35 4.65
C HIS A 678 5.73 11.66 5.27
N GLU A 679 6.62 12.40 4.59
CA GLU A 679 7.14 13.70 5.09
C GLU A 679 6.07 14.81 5.21
N GLN A 680 4.92 14.68 4.53
CA GLN A 680 3.80 15.65 4.65
C GLN A 680 2.66 15.17 5.55
N TYR A 681 2.59 13.87 5.85
CA TYR A 681 1.67 13.36 6.85
C TYR A 681 2.05 13.87 8.25
N SER A 682 1.04 14.24 9.04
CA SER A 682 1.24 14.82 10.38
C SER A 682 0.14 14.42 11.38
N GLY A 683 -0.54 13.31 11.09
CA GLY A 683 -1.45 12.65 12.02
C GLY A 683 -0.73 11.68 12.97
N PRO A 684 -1.48 10.96 13.83
CA PRO A 684 -0.90 10.19 14.93
C PRO A 684 -0.09 8.94 14.51
N HIS A 685 -0.32 8.39 13.31
CA HIS A 685 0.31 7.13 12.85
C HIS A 685 1.54 7.36 11.98
N ALA A 686 2.28 8.45 12.21
CA ALA A 686 3.38 8.85 11.33
C ALA A 686 4.52 7.83 11.29
N ASP A 687 4.90 7.30 12.45
CA ASP A 687 5.98 6.30 12.56
C ASP A 687 5.59 5.00 11.83
N ALA A 688 4.37 4.48 12.04
CA ALA A 688 3.84 3.30 11.33
C ALA A 688 3.72 3.52 9.82
N LEU A 689 3.30 4.71 9.36
CA LEU A 689 3.34 5.05 7.93
C LEU A 689 4.77 5.03 7.40
N GLY A 690 5.76 5.49 8.16
CA GLY A 690 7.17 5.44 7.80
C GLY A 690 7.68 4.00 7.63
N GLU A 691 7.28 3.11 8.54
CA GLU A 691 7.64 1.69 8.56
C GLU A 691 7.06 0.94 7.34
N ILE A 692 5.76 1.10 7.08
CA ILE A 692 5.11 0.55 5.87
C ILE A 692 5.68 1.20 4.60
N THR A 693 6.12 2.47 4.64
CA THR A 693 6.79 3.14 3.52
C THR A 693 8.18 2.56 3.24
N GLU A 694 8.95 2.19 4.27
CA GLU A 694 10.26 1.54 4.09
C GLU A 694 10.11 0.10 3.57
N GLN A 695 9.20 -0.69 4.17
CA GLN A 695 8.90 -2.04 3.67
C GLN A 695 8.33 -1.98 2.24
N TYR A 696 7.53 -0.97 1.89
CA TYR A 696 7.09 -0.74 0.51
C TYR A 696 8.25 -0.44 -0.45
N GLU A 697 9.22 0.41 -0.08
CA GLU A 697 10.41 0.59 -0.92
C GLU A 697 11.20 -0.70 -1.09
N ARG A 698 11.30 -1.51 -0.03
CA ARG A 698 11.97 -2.81 -0.04
C ARG A 698 11.25 -3.81 -0.97
N ALA A 699 9.93 -3.86 -0.91
CA ALA A 699 9.07 -4.73 -1.71
C ALA A 699 8.92 -4.29 -3.18
N ALA A 700 9.02 -3.00 -3.48
CA ALA A 700 8.84 -2.44 -4.83
C ALA A 700 10.16 -2.11 -5.56
N PHE A 701 11.26 -1.88 -4.84
CA PHE A 701 12.55 -1.45 -5.40
C PHE A 701 13.78 -2.16 -4.79
N GLY A 702 13.59 -3.12 -3.87
CA GLY A 702 14.66 -3.91 -3.27
C GLY A 702 15.17 -5.04 -4.18
N LEU A 703 16.30 -5.64 -3.78
CA LEU A 703 16.98 -6.74 -4.51
C LEU A 703 16.80 -8.12 -3.85
N GLU A 704 16.01 -8.16 -2.78
CA GLU A 704 15.73 -9.30 -1.91
C GLU A 704 14.22 -9.32 -1.71
N HIS A 705 13.59 -10.51 -1.77
CA HIS A 705 12.18 -10.64 -1.40
C HIS A 705 12.05 -10.33 0.09
N VAL A 706 11.07 -9.50 0.44
CA VAL A 706 10.78 -9.18 1.84
C VAL A 706 10.28 -10.47 2.50
N SER A 707 10.75 -10.76 3.72
CA SER A 707 10.43 -12.02 4.40
C SER A 707 8.94 -12.14 4.67
N ARG A 708 8.43 -13.36 4.91
CA ARG A 708 7.02 -13.56 5.24
C ARG A 708 6.65 -12.91 6.58
N GLU A 709 7.63 -12.79 7.49
CA GLU A 709 7.53 -12.09 8.77
C GLU A 709 7.46 -10.57 8.58
N ASP A 710 8.45 -9.93 7.92
CA ASP A 710 8.44 -8.51 7.53
C ASP A 710 7.14 -8.13 6.77
N ALA A 711 6.68 -9.00 5.88
CA ALA A 711 5.47 -8.79 5.08
C ALA A 711 4.19 -8.93 5.90
N SER A 712 4.16 -9.87 6.85
CA SER A 712 3.07 -10.00 7.82
C SER A 712 3.00 -8.76 8.71
N GLU A 713 4.13 -8.30 9.25
CA GLU A 713 4.25 -7.09 10.06
C GLU A 713 3.78 -5.84 9.30
N ALA A 714 4.17 -5.68 8.03
CA ALA A 714 3.72 -4.57 7.19
C ALA A 714 2.20 -4.63 6.86
N VAL A 715 1.65 -5.82 6.60
CA VAL A 715 0.20 -6.02 6.35
C VAL A 715 -0.61 -5.78 7.62
N VAL A 716 -0.14 -6.26 8.78
CA VAL A 716 -0.76 -6.01 10.10
C VAL A 716 -0.68 -4.53 10.47
N SER A 717 0.45 -3.87 10.25
CA SER A 717 0.62 -2.44 10.51
C SER A 717 -0.29 -1.58 9.64
N ALA A 718 -0.40 -1.89 8.35
CA ALA A 718 -1.34 -1.22 7.44
C ALA A 718 -2.80 -1.48 7.86
N ARG A 719 -3.12 -2.68 8.33
CA ARG A 719 -4.45 -3.02 8.85
C ARG A 719 -4.80 -2.24 10.11
N LEU A 720 -3.94 -2.25 11.13
CA LEU A 720 -4.15 -1.49 12.37
C LEU A 720 -4.34 0.01 12.10
N LEU A 721 -3.69 0.53 11.06
CA LEU A 721 -3.78 1.92 10.64
C LEU A 721 -5.08 2.25 9.88
N VAL A 722 -5.62 1.34 9.07
CA VAL A 722 -6.93 1.52 8.38
C VAL A 722 -8.11 1.21 9.30
N ASP A 723 -8.09 0.05 9.97
CA ASP A 723 -9.15 -0.40 10.87
C ASP A 723 -9.27 0.60 12.05
N GLY A 724 -8.13 1.05 12.60
CA GLY A 724 -8.04 2.08 13.66
C GLY A 724 -8.45 3.51 13.24
N MET A 725 -8.73 3.75 11.96
CA MET A 725 -9.39 4.98 11.48
C MET A 725 -10.86 4.77 11.08
N SER A 726 -11.29 3.51 10.95
CA SER A 726 -12.63 3.15 10.47
C SER A 726 -13.67 3.04 11.60
N ASP A 727 -13.24 3.06 12.86
CA ASP A 727 -14.03 2.87 14.08
C ASP A 727 -15.08 3.99 14.39
N ASP A 728 -15.40 4.87 13.45
CA ASP A 728 -16.52 5.84 13.55
C ASP A 728 -17.84 5.34 12.92
N ASP A 729 -17.83 4.24 12.12
CA ASP A 729 -19.06 3.56 11.69
C ASP A 729 -19.11 2.08 12.13
N GLY A 730 -20.31 1.60 12.47
CA GLY A 730 -20.48 0.61 13.52
C GLY A 730 -20.74 -0.84 13.10
N SER A 731 -19.92 -1.73 13.67
CA SER A 731 -20.20 -3.15 14.00
C SER A 731 -20.14 -4.22 12.89
N HIS A 732 -19.37 -5.27 13.20
CA HIS A 732 -19.36 -6.63 12.63
C HIS A 732 -19.03 -6.82 11.14
N ASP A 733 -17.77 -7.20 10.87
CA ASP A 733 -17.48 -8.57 10.39
C ASP A 733 -15.97 -8.93 10.61
N LEU A 734 -15.67 -9.54 11.77
CA LEU A 734 -14.35 -10.16 12.06
C LEU A 734 -14.42 -11.70 11.96
N ASP A 735 -15.39 -12.23 11.21
CA ASP A 735 -15.66 -13.66 11.06
C ASP A 735 -15.04 -14.18 9.75
N GLY A 736 -13.70 -14.10 9.62
CA GLY A 736 -13.07 -14.38 8.32
C GLY A 736 -11.55 -14.20 8.14
N ILE A 737 -10.72 -14.25 9.19
CA ILE A 737 -9.27 -14.44 9.03
C ILE A 737 -8.81 -15.65 9.85
N VAL A 738 -8.87 -16.80 9.18
CA VAL A 738 -7.97 -17.92 9.45
C VAL A 738 -6.62 -17.54 8.85
N LEU A 739 -5.58 -17.45 9.68
CA LEU A 739 -4.20 -17.37 9.18
C LEU A 739 -3.72 -18.80 8.87
N GLU A 740 -4.17 -19.34 7.73
CA GLU A 740 -3.54 -20.50 7.08
C GLU A 740 -2.10 -20.08 6.76
N GLU A 741 -1.14 -20.55 7.57
CA GLU A 741 0.30 -20.35 7.34
C GLU A 741 1.04 -21.65 7.03
#